data_AF-A0A8J4D914-F1
#
_entry.id   AF-A0A8J4D914-F1
#
_cell.length_a   1.000
_cell.length_b   1.000
_cell.length_c   1.000
_cell.angle_alpha   90.00
_cell.angle_beta   90.00
_cell.angle_gamma   90.00
#
_symmetry.space_group_name_H-M   'P 1'
#
loop_
_entity.id
_entity.type
_entity.pdbx_description
1 polymer ?
#
loop_
_entity_poly.entity_id
_entity_poly.type
_entity_poly.pdbx_seq_one_letter_code
_entity_poly.pdbx_strand_id
1 'polypeptide(L)'
;MAMLRWPPALVLTLVFAACMTSRPASAQQFNFTDVINLSFRFYEAQMSGAIPSWSRASQAAGGWRNSSHLKDGFGPDGINVDLSGGWYDDGAHLKSSLVMGASASVLAYGVLTWENVYRSIGQWDIAVRNLDWVASYFLKCHYNVSATTPSNNAFVAQVGEWETENQRYWGRPEQQPEGTAYLSVGYRPVQVITAGGKGADTVAQAVATLASVSLLLKRPGAYSNATKAAILLTRAKQLFEFAKTLKTPWFPTVGTYTFRSYNYLDDMAWAAAWLCRADVDGGAVAASASTACSTALTYWDQIKNETVWTFSYANFTAPAAMLLRDVGAGGPSYIASYESVINTLVDLWMQAPPCGGVPICNTPGGLATYQEVDIRGSVHPTHMALLALAITRNGSSMTSSLLNTTGRAGRVCWARKQITYYLGANRVNQSFVVGYKPSPTLNVTQRPLHRSSSCNRNYSVLCDWNDQAYVLPNPSVLYGALVSGPNRGDTYADARPNAARNSVSVVQNAGFTGALAGLLDVETMLQRAGCNWTSFCGLICSPFPPAPPSPPPPSPRPPSPRPPSPSPPPPSPPSPPLPPKPSPPSPPPPMAVCKTDDTQCRQCDTAAMFTSRDTCKYCYTQSVAKSQSYWYCFNCAERNNNATMQALCQIECVLSNATGANVNACGTCSDASLVGNNTDKARSCYNCSRFVSGPWSCHHCLELTKALGNSSDAANRDCMTCVAKADTWGCHNCIDVTKQLSDANDARGACIQCVMSGKMNSWQCGDCAARADPVDRANCFKSRGGIRRTLADRRIDNK
;
A
#
# COMPACT_ATOMS: atom_id res chain seq x y z
N MET A 1 49.91 0.14 52.65
CA MET A 1 49.88 -0.54 51.34
C MET A 1 49.94 0.52 50.26
N ALA A 2 51.02 0.51 49.48
CA ALA A 2 51.42 1.60 48.60
C ALA A 2 50.58 1.64 47.32
N MET A 3 50.06 2.83 47.00
CA MET A 3 49.47 3.15 45.69
C MET A 3 50.60 3.30 44.67
N LEU A 4 50.64 2.45 43.65
CA LEU A 4 51.48 2.69 42.46
C LEU A 4 50.87 3.84 41.65
N ARG A 5 51.50 5.02 41.71
CA ARG A 5 51.26 6.14 40.80
C ARG A 5 52.09 5.94 39.54
N TRP A 6 51.42 5.86 38.39
CA TRP A 6 52.07 5.86 37.08
C TRP A 6 52.43 7.30 36.70
N PRO A 7 53.60 7.56 36.10
CA PRO A 7 53.99 8.90 35.70
C PRO A 7 53.12 9.41 34.54
N PRO A 8 52.73 10.70 34.52
CA PRO A 8 51.79 11.26 33.54
C PRO A 8 52.26 11.17 32.08
N ALA A 9 53.57 10.99 31.85
CA ALA A 9 54.14 10.80 30.53
C ALA A 9 53.76 9.45 29.87
N LEU A 10 53.51 8.39 30.65
CA LEU A 10 53.16 7.06 30.13
C LEU A 10 51.68 6.95 29.75
N VAL A 11 50.80 7.71 30.42
CA VAL A 11 49.37 7.80 30.09
C VAL A 11 49.17 8.58 28.78
N LEU A 12 50.00 9.60 28.52
CA LEU A 12 49.93 10.39 27.29
C LEU A 12 50.39 9.61 26.05
N THR A 13 51.35 8.68 26.17
CA THR A 13 51.82 7.84 25.06
C THR A 13 50.84 6.71 24.71
N LEU A 14 50.12 6.14 25.69
CA LEU A 14 49.08 5.14 25.45
C LEU A 14 47.80 5.74 24.84
N VAL A 15 47.45 6.99 25.18
CA VAL A 15 46.32 7.71 24.56
C VAL A 15 46.65 8.14 23.13
N PHE A 16 47.90 8.52 22.82
CA PHE A 16 48.31 8.82 21.44
C PHE A 16 48.42 7.56 20.55
N ALA A 17 48.88 6.41 21.09
CA ALA A 17 48.94 5.16 20.33
C ALA A 17 47.55 4.54 20.06
N ALA A 18 46.57 4.75 20.95
CA ALA A 18 45.17 4.39 20.72
C ALA A 18 44.44 5.34 19.75
N CYS A 19 45.03 6.51 19.43
CA CYS A 19 44.44 7.50 18.52
C CYS A 19 44.94 7.40 17.07
N MET A 20 45.90 6.52 16.76
CA MET A 20 46.51 6.41 15.41
C MET A 20 46.36 5.05 14.71
N THR A 21 45.42 4.20 15.14
CA THR A 21 45.04 2.98 14.39
C THR A 21 43.58 2.92 13.97
N SER A 22 42.89 4.07 13.89
CA SER A 22 41.81 4.18 12.91
C SER A 22 42.47 4.26 11.53
N ARG A 23 42.70 3.09 10.90
CA ARG A 23 42.76 3.05 9.43
C ARG A 23 41.57 3.89 8.96
N PRO A 24 41.74 4.93 8.12
CA PRO A 24 40.58 5.54 7.49
C PRO A 24 39.84 4.36 6.87
N ALA A 25 38.59 4.13 7.31
CA ALA A 25 37.73 3.21 6.60
C ALA A 25 37.76 3.72 5.17
N SER A 26 38.43 2.99 4.27
CA SER A 26 38.44 3.30 2.85
C SER A 26 36.99 3.55 2.52
N ALA A 27 36.62 4.80 2.18
CA ALA A 27 35.23 5.18 2.01
C ALA A 27 34.64 4.18 1.02
N GLN A 28 33.78 3.27 1.50
CA GLN A 28 33.34 2.15 0.68
C GLN A 28 32.68 2.75 -0.55
N GLN A 29 33.27 2.50 -1.71
CA GLN A 29 32.75 3.01 -2.96
C GLN A 29 31.55 2.15 -3.33
N PHE A 30 30.37 2.76 -3.35
CA PHE A 30 29.13 2.07 -3.71
C PHE A 30 28.92 2.20 -5.21
N ASN A 31 28.84 1.07 -5.92
CA ASN A 31 28.51 1.08 -7.33
C ASN A 31 26.99 1.21 -7.53
N PHE A 32 26.49 2.43 -7.71
CA PHE A 32 25.05 2.67 -7.91
C PHE A 32 24.52 2.05 -9.22
N THR A 33 25.35 1.91 -10.25
CA THR A 33 24.98 1.24 -11.51
C THR A 33 24.58 -0.21 -11.27
N ASP A 34 25.37 -0.94 -10.47
CA ASP A 34 25.06 -2.33 -10.14
C ASP A 34 23.75 -2.44 -9.35
N VAL A 35 23.51 -1.52 -8.42
CA VAL A 35 22.28 -1.52 -7.61
C VAL A 35 21.05 -1.21 -8.47
N ILE A 36 21.13 -0.28 -9.43
CA ILE A 36 20.02 0.00 -10.36
C ILE A 36 19.71 -1.25 -11.20
N ASN A 37 20.74 -1.91 -11.72
CA ASN A 37 20.60 -3.15 -12.48
C ASN A 37 19.95 -4.26 -11.65
N LEU A 38 20.35 -4.40 -10.38
CA LEU A 38 19.73 -5.31 -9.43
C LEU A 38 18.27 -4.94 -9.15
N SER A 39 17.96 -3.66 -8.94
CA SER A 39 16.60 -3.21 -8.64
C SER A 39 15.60 -3.58 -9.74
N PHE A 40 15.98 -3.49 -11.02
CA PHE A 40 15.12 -3.99 -12.10
C PHE A 40 14.97 -5.52 -12.13
N ARG A 41 15.95 -6.28 -11.64
CA ARG A 41 15.78 -7.74 -11.48
C ARG A 41 14.73 -8.06 -10.42
N PHE A 42 14.57 -7.23 -9.40
CA PHE A 42 13.50 -7.37 -8.42
C PHE A 42 12.12 -7.16 -9.08
N TYR A 43 11.92 -6.07 -9.83
CA TYR A 43 10.66 -5.86 -10.57
C TYR A 43 10.35 -6.99 -11.57
N GLU A 44 11.36 -7.50 -12.27
CA GLU A 44 11.24 -8.67 -13.14
C GLU A 44 10.81 -9.93 -12.36
N ALA A 45 11.30 -10.10 -11.12
CA ALA A 45 10.93 -11.19 -10.22
C ALA A 45 9.57 -11.01 -9.56
N GLN A 46 8.94 -9.83 -9.63
CA GLN A 46 7.58 -9.59 -9.14
C GLN A 46 6.51 -9.83 -10.22
N MET A 47 6.88 -10.11 -11.47
CA MET A 47 5.90 -10.29 -12.56
C MET A 47 4.92 -11.46 -12.28
N SER A 48 3.64 -11.22 -12.53
CA SER A 48 2.54 -12.21 -12.51
C SER A 48 2.07 -12.48 -13.94
N GLY A 49 1.33 -13.55 -14.21
CA GLY A 49 0.89 -13.91 -15.57
C GLY A 49 1.95 -14.70 -16.34
N ALA A 50 1.85 -14.68 -17.67
CA ALA A 50 2.81 -15.34 -18.56
C ALA A 50 4.14 -14.57 -18.60
N ILE A 51 5.09 -14.97 -17.76
CA ILE A 51 6.36 -14.23 -17.58
C ILE A 51 7.12 -14.19 -18.91
N PRO A 52 7.46 -12.98 -19.41
CA PRO A 52 8.05 -12.86 -20.73
C PRO A 52 9.50 -13.37 -20.74
N SER A 53 9.93 -13.92 -21.87
CA SER A 53 11.29 -14.47 -22.04
C SER A 53 12.40 -13.43 -21.89
N TRP A 54 12.10 -12.14 -22.07
CA TRP A 54 13.05 -11.05 -21.83
C TRP A 54 13.29 -10.77 -20.34
N SER A 55 12.39 -11.22 -19.46
CA SER A 55 12.55 -11.11 -18.01
C SER A 55 13.67 -12.06 -17.58
N ARG A 56 14.70 -11.50 -16.93
CA ARG A 56 15.84 -12.26 -16.40
C ARG A 56 15.45 -13.14 -15.21
N ALA A 57 14.27 -12.90 -14.64
CA ALA A 57 13.69 -13.78 -13.63
C ALA A 57 13.05 -15.03 -14.25
N SER A 58 12.70 -15.04 -15.54
CA SER A 58 12.06 -16.19 -16.19
C SER A 58 13.00 -17.39 -16.32
N GLN A 59 12.48 -18.60 -16.19
CA GLN A 59 13.24 -19.84 -16.46
C GLN A 59 13.79 -19.87 -17.90
N ALA A 60 13.06 -19.29 -18.87
CA ALA A 60 13.52 -19.17 -20.26
C ALA A 60 14.81 -18.34 -20.40
N ALA A 61 15.06 -17.42 -19.47
CA ALA A 61 16.29 -16.61 -19.41
C ALA A 61 17.29 -17.10 -18.34
N GLY A 62 17.13 -18.32 -17.82
CA GLY A 62 17.99 -18.90 -16.77
C GLY A 62 17.65 -18.47 -15.33
N GLY A 63 16.52 -17.78 -15.14
CA GLY A 63 15.98 -17.39 -13.84
C GLY A 63 15.27 -18.53 -13.10
N TRP A 64 14.28 -18.19 -12.28
CA TRP A 64 13.57 -19.13 -11.39
C TRP A 64 12.06 -18.91 -11.31
N ARG A 65 11.51 -17.91 -12.01
CA ARG A 65 10.07 -17.64 -12.16
C ARG A 65 9.53 -18.28 -13.44
N ASN A 66 8.24 -18.61 -13.46
CA ASN A 66 7.52 -19.07 -14.65
C ASN A 66 6.09 -18.52 -14.65
N SER A 67 5.28 -18.86 -15.65
CA SER A 67 3.89 -18.45 -15.78
C SER A 67 3.09 -18.77 -14.50
N SER A 68 2.36 -17.78 -13.99
CA SER A 68 1.56 -17.90 -12.77
C SER A 68 0.26 -17.11 -12.88
N HIS A 69 -0.77 -17.53 -12.14
CA HIS A 69 -2.07 -16.84 -12.06
C HIS A 69 -2.67 -16.46 -13.42
N LEU A 70 -2.69 -17.41 -14.35
CA LEU A 70 -3.18 -17.20 -15.72
C LEU A 70 -4.70 -17.08 -15.79
N LYS A 71 -5.42 -17.45 -14.73
CA LYS A 71 -6.88 -17.35 -14.60
C LYS A 71 -7.32 -16.13 -13.80
N ASP A 72 -6.40 -15.23 -13.42
CA ASP A 72 -6.76 -13.94 -12.83
C ASP A 72 -7.81 -13.26 -13.73
N GLY A 73 -8.96 -12.92 -13.16
CA GLY A 73 -10.10 -12.32 -13.87
C GLY A 73 -11.18 -13.29 -14.38
N PHE A 74 -10.88 -14.59 -14.41
CA PHE A 74 -11.81 -15.68 -14.75
C PHE A 74 -12.20 -16.53 -13.52
N GLY A 75 -11.63 -16.22 -12.34
CA GLY A 75 -11.89 -16.89 -11.07
C GLY A 75 -13.16 -16.40 -10.35
N PRO A 76 -13.26 -16.61 -9.03
CA PRO A 76 -14.43 -16.22 -8.25
C PRO A 76 -14.56 -14.70 -8.17
N ASP A 77 -15.79 -14.19 -8.25
CA ASP A 77 -16.07 -12.76 -8.46
C ASP A 77 -15.36 -12.17 -9.69
N GLY A 78 -14.91 -13.04 -10.61
CA GLY A 78 -14.24 -12.68 -11.83
C GLY A 78 -15.17 -11.92 -12.76
N ILE A 79 -14.62 -10.92 -13.43
CA ILE A 79 -15.33 -10.08 -14.40
C ILE A 79 -15.27 -10.63 -15.82
N ASN A 80 -14.78 -11.87 -15.99
CA ASN A 80 -14.61 -12.56 -17.27
C ASN A 80 -13.71 -11.79 -18.26
N VAL A 81 -12.63 -11.22 -17.73
CA VAL A 81 -11.61 -10.49 -18.49
C VAL A 81 -10.26 -11.06 -18.10
N ASP A 82 -9.34 -11.19 -19.06
CA ASP A 82 -7.96 -11.57 -18.75
C ASP A 82 -7.31 -10.47 -17.91
N LEU A 83 -7.05 -10.78 -16.64
CA LEU A 83 -6.31 -9.93 -15.71
C LEU A 83 -4.96 -10.55 -15.36
N SER A 84 -4.44 -11.52 -16.10
CA SER A 84 -3.06 -11.98 -15.96
C SER A 84 -2.08 -10.85 -16.31
N GLY A 85 -0.91 -10.83 -15.66
CA GLY A 85 0.08 -9.74 -15.81
C GLY A 85 0.22 -8.88 -14.56
N GLY A 86 0.97 -7.78 -14.69
CA GLY A 86 1.28 -6.86 -13.59
C GLY A 86 2.34 -7.40 -12.65
N TRP A 87 2.50 -6.74 -11.50
CA TRP A 87 3.42 -7.17 -10.44
C TRP A 87 2.65 -7.65 -9.21
N TYR A 88 3.16 -8.68 -8.54
CA TYR A 88 2.83 -8.90 -7.13
C TYR A 88 3.39 -7.74 -6.29
N ASP A 89 2.64 -7.31 -5.28
CA ASP A 89 3.03 -6.17 -4.46
C ASP A 89 4.30 -6.44 -3.63
N ASP A 90 4.37 -7.60 -2.97
CA ASP A 90 5.37 -7.93 -1.96
C ASP A 90 5.84 -9.38 -2.07
N GLY A 91 6.20 -10.00 -0.94
CA GLY A 91 6.55 -11.40 -0.85
C GLY A 91 5.37 -12.38 -0.97
N ALA A 92 4.13 -11.90 -1.08
CA ALA A 92 2.91 -12.65 -1.38
C ALA A 92 2.52 -12.49 -2.86
N HIS A 93 1.27 -12.83 -3.22
CA HIS A 93 0.82 -12.76 -4.62
C HIS A 93 -0.37 -11.82 -4.83
N LEU A 94 -0.61 -10.89 -3.90
CA LEU A 94 -1.63 -9.85 -4.05
C LEU A 94 -1.23 -8.88 -5.16
N LYS A 95 -2.20 -8.51 -6.02
CA LYS A 95 -2.06 -7.45 -7.01
C LYS A 95 -2.97 -6.29 -6.63
N SER A 96 -2.42 -5.30 -5.93
CA SER A 96 -3.12 -4.06 -5.61
C SER A 96 -2.74 -2.95 -6.60
N SER A 97 -3.74 -2.39 -7.28
CA SER A 97 -3.52 -1.34 -8.29
C SER A 97 -2.97 -0.04 -7.67
N LEU A 98 -3.29 0.25 -6.41
CA LEU A 98 -2.80 1.44 -5.70
C LEU A 98 -1.26 1.42 -5.58
N VAL A 99 -0.71 0.39 -4.95
CA VAL A 99 0.74 0.27 -4.72
C VAL A 99 1.52 -0.06 -6.00
N MET A 100 0.92 -0.82 -6.91
CA MET A 100 1.53 -1.09 -8.22
C MET A 100 1.66 0.21 -9.03
N GLY A 101 0.61 1.04 -9.05
CA GLY A 101 0.61 2.31 -9.76
C GLY A 101 1.47 3.39 -9.09
N ALA A 102 1.46 3.45 -7.76
CA ALA A 102 2.39 4.26 -6.98
C ALA A 102 3.84 3.91 -7.33
N SER A 103 4.18 2.63 -7.35
CA SER A 103 5.54 2.17 -7.66
C SER A 103 5.94 2.49 -9.11
N ALA A 104 5.09 2.16 -10.07
CA ALA A 104 5.38 2.34 -11.49
C ALA A 104 5.51 3.82 -11.86
N SER A 105 4.62 4.69 -11.37
CA SER A 105 4.67 6.13 -11.66
C SER A 105 5.87 6.82 -11.00
N VAL A 106 6.25 6.43 -9.78
CA VAL A 106 7.47 6.96 -9.11
C VAL A 106 8.74 6.47 -9.79
N LEU A 107 8.78 5.19 -10.20
CA LEU A 107 9.89 4.66 -10.98
C LEU A 107 10.01 5.37 -12.34
N ALA A 108 8.88 5.60 -13.03
CA ALA A 108 8.84 6.38 -14.27
C ALA A 108 9.30 7.82 -14.07
N TYR A 109 8.97 8.46 -12.94
CA TYR A 109 9.54 9.76 -12.58
C TYR A 109 11.06 9.70 -12.57
N GLY A 110 11.66 8.79 -11.81
CA GLY A 110 13.12 8.65 -11.74
C GLY A 110 13.76 8.40 -13.12
N VAL A 111 13.17 7.52 -13.93
CA VAL A 111 13.69 7.18 -15.27
C VAL A 111 13.64 8.37 -16.21
N LEU A 112 12.53 9.12 -16.26
CA LEU A 112 12.41 10.31 -17.11
C LEU A 112 13.23 11.49 -16.57
N THR A 113 13.38 11.62 -15.25
CA THR A 113 14.12 12.73 -14.62
C THR A 113 15.62 12.61 -14.85
N TRP A 114 16.16 11.38 -14.82
CA TRP A 114 17.58 11.09 -15.08
C TRP A 114 17.78 10.21 -16.32
N GLU A 115 17.05 10.52 -17.39
CA GLU A 115 17.08 9.77 -18.66
C GLU A 115 18.52 9.54 -19.16
N ASN A 116 19.36 10.57 -19.13
CA ASN A 116 20.76 10.48 -19.54
C ASN A 116 21.57 9.45 -18.72
N VAL A 117 21.28 9.32 -17.42
CA VAL A 117 21.93 8.33 -16.55
C VAL A 117 21.50 6.93 -16.97
N TYR A 118 20.20 6.66 -17.07
CA TYR A 118 19.71 5.34 -17.48
C TYR A 118 20.23 4.92 -18.86
N ARG A 119 20.36 5.87 -19.79
CA ARG A 119 20.96 5.62 -21.11
C ARG A 119 22.45 5.31 -21.01
N SER A 120 23.23 6.09 -20.26
CA SER A 120 24.69 5.89 -20.17
C SER A 120 25.07 4.56 -19.53
N ILE A 121 24.26 4.03 -18.61
CA ILE A 121 24.49 2.73 -17.97
C ILE A 121 23.75 1.56 -18.64
N GLY A 122 23.11 1.77 -19.79
CA GLY A 122 22.41 0.72 -20.53
C GLY A 122 21.17 0.15 -19.82
N GLN A 123 20.57 0.89 -18.88
CA GLN A 123 19.36 0.47 -18.14
C GLN A 123 18.08 1.09 -18.68
N TRP A 124 18.14 1.98 -19.68
CA TRP A 124 16.97 2.61 -20.30
C TRP A 124 15.94 1.60 -20.79
N ASP A 125 16.33 0.71 -21.70
CA ASP A 125 15.42 -0.26 -22.31
C ASP A 125 14.88 -1.29 -21.29
N ILE A 126 15.68 -1.61 -20.27
CA ILE A 126 15.25 -2.45 -19.14
C ILE A 126 14.16 -1.73 -18.33
N ALA A 127 14.31 -0.43 -18.09
CA ALA A 127 13.31 0.36 -17.39
C ALA A 127 12.00 0.45 -18.19
N VAL A 128 12.10 0.78 -19.48
CA VAL A 128 10.92 0.95 -20.36
C VAL A 128 10.11 -0.33 -20.45
N ARG A 129 10.74 -1.49 -20.71
CA ARG A 129 10.01 -2.77 -20.82
C ARG A 129 9.38 -3.23 -19.50
N ASN A 130 10.01 -2.94 -18.36
CA ASN A 130 9.45 -3.25 -17.04
C ASN A 130 8.21 -2.40 -16.74
N LEU A 131 8.26 -1.11 -17.07
CA LEU A 131 7.14 -0.19 -16.85
C LEU A 131 6.00 -0.43 -17.86
N ASP A 132 6.32 -0.80 -19.11
CA ASP A 132 5.33 -1.20 -20.10
C ASP A 132 4.55 -2.45 -19.69
N TRP A 133 5.18 -3.39 -18.97
CA TRP A 133 4.51 -4.56 -18.39
C TRP A 133 3.33 -4.17 -17.49
N VAL A 134 3.56 -3.20 -16.60
CA VAL A 134 2.53 -2.69 -15.67
C VAL A 134 1.47 -1.88 -16.41
N ALA A 135 1.88 -0.99 -17.31
CA ALA A 135 0.94 -0.19 -18.10
C ALA A 135 0.00 -1.07 -18.94
N SER A 136 0.53 -2.18 -19.49
CA SER A 136 -0.26 -3.18 -20.21
C SER A 136 -1.30 -3.87 -19.32
N TYR A 137 -0.92 -4.19 -18.08
CA TYR A 137 -1.86 -4.72 -17.09
C TYR A 137 -2.94 -3.69 -16.75
N PHE A 138 -2.61 -2.42 -16.57
CA PHE A 138 -3.62 -1.38 -16.30
C PHE A 138 -4.56 -1.10 -17.47
N LEU A 139 -4.14 -1.33 -18.73
CA LEU A 139 -5.08 -1.35 -19.86
C LEU A 139 -6.13 -2.46 -19.71
N LYS A 140 -5.74 -3.65 -19.23
CA LYS A 140 -6.66 -4.75 -18.93
C LYS A 140 -7.58 -4.40 -17.75
N CYS A 141 -7.04 -3.76 -16.71
CA CYS A 141 -7.80 -3.33 -15.53
C CYS A 141 -8.87 -2.29 -15.84
N HIS A 142 -8.67 -1.44 -16.86
CA HIS A 142 -9.71 -0.55 -17.38
C HIS A 142 -10.63 -1.29 -18.36
N TYR A 143 -11.35 -2.26 -17.81
CA TYR A 143 -12.08 -3.27 -18.58
C TYR A 143 -13.42 -2.76 -19.15
N ASN A 144 -14.09 -1.84 -18.44
CA ASN A 144 -15.29 -1.18 -18.95
C ASN A 144 -14.94 0.26 -19.34
N VAL A 145 -15.08 0.56 -20.63
CA VAL A 145 -14.49 1.74 -21.26
C VAL A 145 -15.59 2.56 -21.91
N SER A 146 -15.69 3.81 -21.48
CA SER A 146 -16.61 4.77 -22.07
C SER A 146 -15.88 6.06 -22.39
N ALA A 147 -15.87 6.41 -23.67
CA ALA A 147 -15.25 7.64 -24.17
C ALA A 147 -16.11 8.89 -23.91
N THR A 148 -17.43 8.73 -23.80
CA THR A 148 -18.39 9.85 -23.76
C THR A 148 -19.05 10.02 -22.39
N THR A 149 -19.09 8.97 -21.58
CA THR A 149 -19.76 8.99 -20.28
C THR A 149 -18.80 8.47 -19.21
N PRO A 150 -18.05 9.35 -18.52
CA PRO A 150 -17.04 8.96 -17.54
C PRO A 150 -17.52 7.98 -16.48
N SER A 151 -18.76 8.14 -16.00
CA SER A 151 -19.39 7.24 -15.01
C SER A 151 -19.66 5.81 -15.52
N ASN A 152 -19.61 5.56 -16.83
CA ASN A 152 -19.74 4.20 -17.35
C ASN A 152 -18.41 3.45 -17.35
N ASN A 153 -17.30 4.10 -17.00
CA ASN A 153 -16.02 3.42 -16.84
C ASN A 153 -16.00 2.58 -15.56
N ALA A 154 -15.21 1.51 -15.57
CA ALA A 154 -14.89 0.73 -14.39
C ALA A 154 -13.42 0.29 -14.41
N PHE A 155 -12.84 0.13 -13.22
CA PHE A 155 -11.43 -0.17 -13.05
C PHE A 155 -11.20 -1.27 -12.00
N VAL A 156 -10.23 -2.15 -12.22
CA VAL A 156 -9.86 -3.18 -11.23
C VAL A 156 -8.97 -2.57 -10.15
N ALA A 157 -9.44 -2.57 -8.90
CA ALA A 157 -8.66 -2.11 -7.74
C ALA A 157 -7.68 -3.17 -7.26
N GLN A 158 -8.09 -4.44 -7.26
CA GLN A 158 -7.31 -5.52 -6.68
C GLN A 158 -7.65 -6.87 -7.31
N VAL A 159 -6.64 -7.72 -7.45
CA VAL A 159 -6.80 -9.16 -7.72
C VAL A 159 -6.11 -9.94 -6.59
N GLY A 160 -6.84 -10.86 -5.98
CA GLY A 160 -6.44 -11.52 -4.74
C GLY A 160 -6.96 -10.81 -3.49
N GLU A 161 -6.80 -11.45 -2.34
CA GLU A 161 -7.17 -10.89 -1.04
C GLU A 161 -6.17 -11.31 0.05
N TRP A 162 -6.04 -10.49 1.09
CA TRP A 162 -4.96 -10.63 2.07
C TRP A 162 -4.87 -12.00 2.74
N GLU A 163 -5.98 -12.58 3.17
CA GLU A 163 -6.03 -13.79 3.98
C GLU A 163 -5.54 -15.01 3.18
N THR A 164 -6.01 -15.19 1.95
CA THR A 164 -5.57 -16.27 1.07
C THR A 164 -4.08 -16.15 0.77
N GLU A 165 -3.63 -14.94 0.44
CA GLU A 165 -2.24 -14.69 0.08
C GLU A 165 -1.29 -14.75 1.28
N ASN A 166 -1.76 -14.39 2.49
CA ASN A 166 -0.88 -14.23 3.67
C ASN A 166 -1.02 -15.31 4.74
N GLN A 167 -2.16 -15.97 4.85
CA GLN A 167 -2.45 -16.92 5.93
C GLN A 167 -2.74 -18.34 5.43
N ARG A 168 -3.06 -18.52 4.14
CA ARG A 168 -3.43 -19.84 3.61
C ARG A 168 -2.42 -20.48 2.69
N TYR A 169 -1.67 -19.66 1.96
CA TYR A 169 -0.72 -20.16 0.99
C TYR A 169 0.70 -19.65 1.27
N TRP A 170 1.61 -20.61 1.44
CA TRP A 170 3.04 -20.39 1.32
C TRP A 170 3.57 -21.30 0.22
N GLY A 171 4.11 -20.71 -0.84
CA GLY A 171 4.57 -21.46 -1.99
C GLY A 171 4.79 -20.57 -3.21
N ARG A 172 5.18 -21.15 -4.34
CA ARG A 172 5.43 -20.40 -5.58
C ARG A 172 4.10 -19.99 -6.23
N PRO A 173 3.97 -18.78 -6.81
CA PRO A 173 2.74 -18.39 -7.50
C PRO A 173 2.42 -19.31 -8.68
N GLU A 174 3.43 -19.93 -9.29
CA GLU A 174 3.28 -20.91 -10.38
C GLU A 174 2.62 -22.24 -9.94
N GLN A 175 2.64 -22.53 -8.64
CA GLN A 175 2.09 -23.76 -8.05
C GLN A 175 0.90 -23.47 -7.13
N GLN A 176 0.51 -22.21 -6.99
CA GLN A 176 -0.71 -21.86 -6.27
C GLN A 176 -1.90 -22.34 -7.09
N PRO A 177 -2.79 -23.16 -6.53
CA PRO A 177 -4.02 -23.53 -7.23
C PRO A 177 -4.79 -22.27 -7.63
N GLU A 178 -5.54 -22.31 -8.73
CA GLU A 178 -6.41 -21.21 -9.15
C GLU A 178 -7.85 -21.70 -9.06
N GLY A 179 -8.54 -21.32 -7.97
CA GLY A 179 -9.82 -21.90 -7.57
C GLY A 179 -10.87 -20.86 -7.18
N THR A 180 -12.14 -21.25 -7.25
CA THR A 180 -13.29 -20.36 -7.06
C THR A 180 -13.92 -20.41 -5.67
N ALA A 181 -13.56 -21.41 -4.86
CA ALA A 181 -14.10 -21.51 -3.51
C ALA A 181 -13.56 -20.36 -2.63
N TYR A 182 -14.47 -19.59 -2.04
CA TYR A 182 -14.16 -18.53 -1.07
C TYR A 182 -13.16 -19.06 -0.05
N LEU A 183 -12.07 -18.31 0.15
CA LEU A 183 -11.04 -18.63 1.14
C LEU A 183 -10.28 -19.96 0.89
N SER A 184 -10.38 -20.58 -0.28
CA SER A 184 -9.46 -21.68 -0.66
C SER A 184 -8.04 -21.16 -0.89
N VAL A 185 -7.03 -22.04 -0.90
CA VAL A 185 -5.62 -21.68 -1.19
C VAL A 185 -5.42 -21.00 -2.55
N GLY A 186 -6.39 -21.15 -3.45
CA GLY A 186 -6.40 -20.54 -4.78
C GLY A 186 -7.42 -19.42 -4.98
N TYR A 187 -8.04 -18.95 -3.90
CA TYR A 187 -9.07 -17.92 -3.95
C TYR A 187 -8.48 -16.55 -4.26
N ARG A 188 -8.66 -16.09 -5.50
CA ARG A 188 -8.11 -14.82 -5.99
C ARG A 188 -9.21 -13.94 -6.58
N PRO A 189 -10.03 -13.28 -5.72
CA PRO A 189 -11.17 -12.50 -6.17
C PRO A 189 -10.74 -11.23 -6.89
N VAL A 190 -11.62 -10.72 -7.77
CA VAL A 190 -11.44 -9.42 -8.43
C VAL A 190 -12.30 -8.38 -7.73
N GLN A 191 -11.67 -7.31 -7.25
CA GLN A 191 -12.37 -6.17 -6.68
C GLN A 191 -12.32 -5.00 -7.65
N VAL A 192 -13.48 -4.42 -7.98
CA VAL A 192 -13.63 -3.38 -8.99
C VAL A 192 -14.16 -2.07 -8.41
N ILE A 193 -13.84 -0.98 -9.10
CA ILE A 193 -14.31 0.38 -8.86
C ILE A 193 -15.23 0.75 -10.02
N THR A 194 -16.47 1.11 -9.71
CA THR A 194 -17.50 1.56 -10.65
C THR A 194 -17.99 2.96 -10.28
N ALA A 195 -18.82 3.60 -11.10
CA ALA A 195 -19.44 4.87 -10.73
C ALA A 195 -20.24 4.80 -9.44
N GLY A 196 -20.21 5.90 -8.68
CA GLY A 196 -20.76 5.98 -7.32
C GLY A 196 -19.95 5.20 -6.28
N GLY A 197 -18.93 4.44 -6.71
CA GLY A 197 -18.02 3.70 -5.85
C GLY A 197 -16.95 4.57 -5.20
N LYS A 198 -16.07 3.91 -4.45
CA LYS A 198 -14.89 4.52 -3.82
C LYS A 198 -13.64 4.14 -4.61
N GLY A 199 -12.63 5.00 -4.66
CA GLY A 199 -11.32 4.65 -5.23
C GLY A 199 -10.69 5.66 -6.18
N ALA A 200 -10.88 6.94 -5.92
CA ALA A 200 -10.23 8.00 -6.70
C ALA A 200 -8.70 7.89 -6.65
N ASP A 201 -8.14 7.59 -5.49
CA ASP A 201 -6.71 7.34 -5.22
C ASP A 201 -6.13 6.24 -6.14
N THR A 202 -6.80 5.09 -6.16
CA THR A 202 -6.36 3.91 -6.90
C THR A 202 -6.43 4.15 -8.41
N VAL A 203 -7.51 4.77 -8.89
CA VAL A 203 -7.64 5.12 -10.32
C VAL A 203 -6.63 6.19 -10.70
N ALA A 204 -6.39 7.19 -9.85
CA ALA A 204 -5.40 8.24 -10.08
C ALA A 204 -3.97 7.69 -10.22
N GLN A 205 -3.58 6.70 -9.41
CA GLN A 205 -2.28 6.03 -9.56
C GLN A 205 -2.16 5.26 -10.90
N ALA A 206 -3.25 4.70 -11.40
CA ALA A 206 -3.28 4.11 -12.74
C ALA A 206 -3.13 5.18 -13.83
N VAL A 207 -3.80 6.33 -13.70
CA VAL A 207 -3.64 7.49 -14.60
C VAL A 207 -2.18 7.95 -14.65
N ALA A 208 -1.57 8.16 -13.48
CA ALA A 208 -0.17 8.56 -13.35
C ALA A 208 0.77 7.57 -14.06
N THR A 209 0.53 6.27 -13.89
CA THR A 209 1.30 5.21 -14.56
C THR A 209 1.13 5.23 -16.07
N LEU A 210 -0.11 5.23 -16.58
CA LEU A 210 -0.37 5.22 -18.02
C LEU A 210 0.18 6.48 -18.70
N ALA A 211 0.02 7.65 -18.09
CA ALA A 211 0.55 8.91 -18.60
C ALA A 211 2.08 8.92 -18.62
N SER A 212 2.74 8.55 -17.51
CA SER A 212 4.21 8.53 -17.43
C SER A 212 4.84 7.49 -18.37
N VAL A 213 4.27 6.29 -18.47
CA VAL A 213 4.77 5.25 -19.39
C VAL A 213 4.53 5.62 -20.86
N SER A 214 3.46 6.36 -21.17
CA SER A 214 3.29 6.91 -22.52
C SER A 214 4.46 7.81 -22.95
N LEU A 215 5.03 8.58 -22.02
CA LEU A 215 6.19 9.42 -22.30
C LEU A 215 7.44 8.57 -22.56
N LEU A 216 7.67 7.53 -21.75
CA LEU A 216 8.79 6.59 -21.93
C LEU A 216 8.73 5.90 -23.29
N LEU A 217 7.57 5.37 -23.67
CA LEU A 217 7.37 4.68 -24.94
C LEU A 217 7.50 5.60 -26.16
N LYS A 218 7.30 6.92 -26.02
CA LYS A 218 7.54 7.89 -27.09
C LYS A 218 9.01 8.18 -27.32
N ARG A 219 9.87 7.96 -26.32
CA ARG A 219 11.31 8.23 -26.45
C ARG A 219 11.98 7.17 -27.33
N PRO A 220 13.09 7.50 -28.02
CA PRO A 220 13.88 6.53 -28.76
C PRO A 220 14.47 5.44 -27.85
N GLY A 221 14.43 4.19 -28.31
CA GLY A 221 14.94 3.00 -27.63
C GLY A 221 14.42 1.72 -28.29
N ALA A 222 14.96 0.56 -27.90
CA ALA A 222 14.56 -0.74 -28.45
C ALA A 222 13.08 -1.08 -28.16
N TYR A 223 12.53 -0.52 -27.08
CA TYR A 223 11.12 -0.69 -26.69
C TYR A 223 10.26 0.55 -26.96
N SER A 224 10.72 1.46 -27.83
CA SER A 224 9.90 2.59 -28.28
C SER A 224 8.63 2.11 -29.00
N ASN A 225 7.48 2.68 -28.67
CA ASN A 225 6.20 2.31 -29.27
C ASN A 225 5.21 3.48 -29.22
N ALA A 226 5.27 4.36 -30.22
CA ALA A 226 4.44 5.56 -30.30
C ALA A 226 2.92 5.24 -30.36
N THR A 227 2.53 4.16 -31.03
CA THR A 227 1.12 3.72 -31.12
C THR A 227 0.58 3.34 -29.75
N LYS A 228 1.31 2.49 -29.02
CA LYS A 228 0.93 2.11 -27.65
C LYS A 228 0.97 3.31 -26.73
N ALA A 229 1.96 4.19 -26.84
CA ALA A 229 2.00 5.43 -26.07
C ALA A 229 0.73 6.28 -26.24
N ALA A 230 0.24 6.43 -27.48
CA ALA A 230 -1.01 7.15 -27.75
C ALA A 230 -2.23 6.48 -27.10
N ILE A 231 -2.28 5.14 -27.13
CA ILE A 231 -3.33 4.35 -26.44
C ILE A 231 -3.26 4.58 -24.93
N LEU A 232 -2.07 4.48 -24.32
CA LEU A 232 -1.89 4.68 -22.87
C LEU A 232 -2.32 6.09 -22.45
N LEU A 233 -1.89 7.12 -23.18
CA LEU A 233 -2.25 8.51 -22.87
C LEU A 233 -3.75 8.77 -23.03
N THR A 234 -4.37 8.24 -24.09
CA THR A 234 -5.83 8.31 -24.27
C THR A 234 -6.54 7.67 -23.09
N ARG A 235 -6.05 6.53 -22.62
CA ARG A 235 -6.63 5.81 -21.49
C ARG A 235 -6.41 6.49 -20.15
N ALA A 236 -5.25 7.09 -19.94
CA ALA A 236 -5.00 7.95 -18.79
C ALA A 236 -6.03 9.09 -18.72
N LYS A 237 -6.30 9.77 -19.84
CA LYS A 237 -7.30 10.86 -19.90
C LYS A 237 -8.72 10.37 -19.59
N GLN A 238 -9.13 9.21 -20.12
CA GLN A 238 -10.44 8.62 -19.83
C GLN A 238 -10.58 8.22 -18.35
N LEU A 239 -9.58 7.54 -17.79
CA LEU A 239 -9.57 7.17 -16.37
C LEU A 239 -9.53 8.37 -15.45
N PHE A 240 -8.88 9.47 -15.85
CA PHE A 240 -8.86 10.69 -15.05
C PHE A 240 -10.24 11.35 -14.97
N GLU A 241 -10.97 11.40 -16.08
CA GLU A 241 -12.36 11.86 -16.06
C GLU A 241 -13.27 10.94 -15.23
N PHE A 242 -13.03 9.62 -15.25
CA PHE A 242 -13.70 8.69 -14.33
C PHE A 242 -13.32 8.97 -12.86
N ALA A 243 -12.04 9.14 -12.55
CA ALA A 243 -11.56 9.41 -11.19
C ALA A 243 -12.16 10.70 -10.61
N LYS A 244 -12.38 11.73 -11.43
CA LYS A 244 -13.08 12.96 -11.03
C LYS A 244 -14.51 12.72 -10.54
N THR A 245 -15.15 11.63 -10.95
CA THR A 245 -16.48 11.23 -10.45
C THR A 245 -16.44 10.54 -9.09
N LEU A 246 -15.26 10.09 -8.65
CA LEU A 246 -15.02 9.41 -7.39
C LEU A 246 -14.52 10.43 -6.36
N LYS A 247 -15.13 10.49 -5.17
CA LYS A 247 -14.76 11.47 -4.12
C LYS A 247 -14.28 10.84 -2.81
N THR A 248 -13.78 9.60 -2.88
CA THR A 248 -13.29 8.87 -1.71
C THR A 248 -12.14 7.92 -2.07
N PRO A 249 -11.23 7.61 -1.11
CA PRO A 249 -10.22 6.57 -1.27
C PRO A 249 -10.84 5.18 -1.35
N TRP A 250 -10.14 4.25 -2.00
CA TRP A 250 -10.57 2.85 -2.08
C TRP A 250 -10.22 2.11 -0.78
N PHE A 251 -11.10 1.19 -0.39
CA PHE A 251 -10.80 0.22 0.66
C PHE A 251 -11.24 -1.17 0.19
N PRO A 252 -10.46 -2.22 0.51
CA PRO A 252 -10.85 -3.59 0.20
C PRO A 252 -12.17 -3.94 0.88
N THR A 253 -13.09 -4.55 0.14
CA THR A 253 -14.35 -5.09 0.69
C THR A 253 -14.14 -6.46 1.33
N VAL A 254 -13.07 -7.17 0.93
CA VAL A 254 -12.63 -8.46 1.46
C VAL A 254 -11.12 -8.40 1.75
N GLY A 255 -10.69 -8.90 2.91
CA GLY A 255 -9.29 -8.88 3.35
C GLY A 255 -8.87 -7.51 3.93
N THR A 256 -9.39 -7.15 5.10
CA THR A 256 -9.30 -5.81 5.71
C THR A 256 -7.89 -5.33 6.10
N TYR A 257 -6.84 -6.10 5.83
CA TYR A 257 -5.44 -5.81 6.21
C TYR A 257 -4.53 -5.39 5.04
N THR A 258 -5.08 -4.99 3.88
CA THR A 258 -4.27 -4.50 2.73
C THR A 258 -3.98 -3.00 2.76
N PHE A 259 -3.38 -2.49 1.67
CA PHE A 259 -3.05 -1.08 1.45
C PHE A 259 -4.25 -0.17 1.60
N ARG A 260 -4.12 0.80 2.50
CA ARG A 260 -5.11 1.86 2.70
C ARG A 260 -4.48 3.20 2.38
N SER A 261 -5.16 3.98 1.56
CA SER A 261 -5.02 5.43 1.57
C SER A 261 -6.17 6.04 2.36
N TYR A 262 -5.92 7.17 3.01
CA TYR A 262 -6.94 7.93 3.74
C TYR A 262 -7.25 9.27 3.08
N ASN A 263 -6.47 9.64 2.05
CA ASN A 263 -6.69 10.78 1.18
C ASN A 263 -6.70 10.29 -0.29
N TYR A 264 -7.26 11.08 -1.17
CA TYR A 264 -7.22 10.84 -2.61
C TYR A 264 -6.89 12.11 -3.40
N LEU A 265 -6.98 13.29 -2.78
CA LEU A 265 -6.76 14.56 -3.47
C LEU A 265 -5.30 14.73 -3.89
N ASP A 266 -4.38 14.20 -3.09
CA ASP A 266 -2.96 14.14 -3.39
C ASP A 266 -2.65 13.20 -4.55
N ASP A 267 -3.31 12.04 -4.63
CA ASP A 267 -3.22 11.15 -5.79
C ASP A 267 -3.81 11.80 -7.05
N MET A 268 -4.94 12.50 -6.92
CA MET A 268 -5.55 13.25 -8.03
C MET A 268 -4.63 14.38 -8.51
N ALA A 269 -3.96 15.08 -7.61
CA ALA A 269 -2.95 16.09 -7.96
C ALA A 269 -1.76 15.47 -8.69
N TRP A 270 -1.29 14.29 -8.25
CA TRP A 270 -0.22 13.55 -8.91
C TRP A 270 -0.60 13.09 -10.32
N ALA A 271 -1.80 12.52 -10.49
CA ALA A 271 -2.34 12.14 -11.79
C ALA A 271 -2.47 13.34 -12.73
N ALA A 272 -3.02 14.45 -12.25
CA ALA A 272 -3.15 15.68 -13.01
C ALA A 272 -1.78 16.27 -13.39
N ALA A 273 -0.80 16.23 -12.49
CA ALA A 273 0.57 16.66 -12.75
C ALA A 273 1.24 15.83 -13.86
N TRP A 274 0.98 14.52 -13.91
CA TRP A 274 1.46 13.68 -15.01
C TRP A 274 0.80 13.99 -16.35
N LEU A 275 -0.50 14.26 -16.37
CA LEU A 275 -1.19 14.69 -17.58
C LEU A 275 -0.68 16.07 -18.03
N CYS A 276 -0.44 17.00 -17.10
CA CYS A 276 0.21 18.27 -17.37
C CYS A 276 1.59 18.08 -17.98
N ARG A 277 2.44 17.22 -17.40
CA ARG A 277 3.74 16.88 -18.00
C ARG A 277 3.58 16.27 -19.38
N ALA A 278 2.59 15.40 -19.61
CA ALA A 278 2.38 14.80 -20.92
C ALA A 278 1.99 15.81 -22.01
N ASP A 279 1.33 16.91 -21.65
CA ASP A 279 1.01 18.01 -22.56
C ASP A 279 2.21 18.95 -22.79
N VAL A 280 3.07 19.16 -21.79
CA VAL A 280 4.19 20.13 -21.84
C VAL A 280 5.48 19.52 -22.37
N ASP A 281 5.71 18.24 -22.13
CA ASP A 281 6.96 17.55 -22.44
C ASP A 281 7.33 17.65 -23.93
N GLY A 282 8.61 17.89 -24.20
CA GLY A 282 9.11 18.14 -25.56
C GLY A 282 8.68 19.48 -26.18
N GLY A 283 8.07 20.38 -25.40
CA GLY A 283 7.60 21.67 -25.88
C GLY A 283 6.29 21.60 -26.67
N ALA A 284 5.51 20.54 -26.49
CA ALA A 284 4.26 20.33 -27.22
C ALA A 284 3.22 21.44 -26.95
N VAL A 285 3.10 21.88 -25.69
CA VAL A 285 2.28 23.02 -25.28
C VAL A 285 2.99 23.78 -24.15
N ALA A 286 2.88 25.11 -24.11
CA ALA A 286 3.34 25.88 -22.95
C ALA A 286 2.50 25.53 -21.70
N ALA A 287 3.10 25.45 -20.52
CA ALA A 287 2.39 25.09 -19.29
C ALA A 287 1.19 26.02 -18.99
N SER A 288 1.28 27.30 -19.35
CA SER A 288 0.19 28.29 -19.23
C SER A 288 -0.98 28.04 -20.19
N ALA A 289 -0.78 27.27 -21.25
CA ALA A 289 -1.79 26.94 -22.26
C ALA A 289 -2.33 25.50 -22.15
N SER A 290 -1.80 24.67 -21.24
CA SER A 290 -2.29 23.30 -21.03
C SER A 290 -3.47 23.26 -20.06
N THR A 291 -4.59 22.70 -20.52
CA THR A 291 -5.78 22.43 -19.69
C THR A 291 -5.49 21.43 -18.57
N ALA A 292 -4.63 20.44 -18.82
CA ALA A 292 -4.21 19.49 -17.79
C ALA A 292 -3.40 20.18 -16.69
N CYS A 293 -2.53 21.12 -17.05
CA CYS A 293 -1.82 21.94 -16.07
C CYS A 293 -2.79 22.81 -15.25
N SER A 294 -3.75 23.50 -15.87
CA SER A 294 -4.77 24.26 -15.13
C SER A 294 -5.56 23.38 -14.14
N THR A 295 -5.92 22.17 -14.56
CA THR A 295 -6.61 21.20 -13.69
C THR A 295 -5.72 20.76 -12.52
N ALA A 296 -4.43 20.54 -12.77
CA ALA A 296 -3.48 20.18 -11.73
C ALA A 296 -3.29 21.31 -10.69
N LEU A 297 -3.34 22.58 -11.12
CA LEU A 297 -3.35 23.72 -10.19
C LEU A 297 -4.57 23.69 -9.26
N THR A 298 -5.75 23.33 -9.77
CA THR A 298 -6.98 23.22 -8.95
C THR A 298 -6.87 22.14 -7.88
N TYR A 299 -6.25 20.99 -8.18
CA TYR A 299 -6.00 19.95 -7.18
C TYR A 299 -4.90 20.37 -6.20
N TRP A 300 -3.84 21.00 -6.69
CA TRP A 300 -2.80 21.55 -5.85
C TRP A 300 -3.35 22.52 -4.81
N ASP A 301 -4.22 23.45 -5.22
CA ASP A 301 -4.79 24.45 -4.31
C ASP A 301 -5.60 23.85 -3.17
N GLN A 302 -6.13 22.63 -3.34
CA GLN A 302 -6.86 21.91 -2.30
C GLN A 302 -5.91 21.25 -1.28
N ILE A 303 -4.71 20.83 -1.69
CA ILE A 303 -3.79 20.05 -0.86
C ILE A 303 -2.57 20.81 -0.35
N LYS A 304 -2.27 22.00 -0.91
CA LYS A 304 -1.03 22.75 -0.61
C LYS A 304 -0.84 23.15 0.85
N ASN A 305 -1.92 23.16 1.63
CA ASN A 305 -1.92 23.50 3.06
C ASN A 305 -2.06 22.25 3.96
N GLU A 306 -2.07 21.04 3.40
CA GLU A 306 -2.11 19.80 4.18
C GLU A 306 -0.80 19.58 4.94
N THR A 307 -0.88 18.99 6.13
CA THR A 307 0.31 18.56 6.86
C THR A 307 0.84 17.28 6.25
N VAL A 308 2.01 17.36 5.62
CA VAL A 308 2.71 16.22 5.01
C VAL A 308 3.83 15.76 5.93
N TRP A 309 3.83 14.47 6.27
CA TRP A 309 4.86 13.87 7.14
C TRP A 309 5.91 13.06 6.38
N THR A 310 5.52 12.48 5.24
CA THR A 310 6.39 11.63 4.44
C THR A 310 5.85 11.48 3.03
N PHE A 311 6.74 11.21 2.09
CA PHE A 311 6.38 10.64 0.80
C PHE A 311 6.24 9.11 0.96
N SER A 312 5.09 8.54 0.59
CA SER A 312 4.81 7.10 0.57
C SER A 312 3.73 6.77 -0.48
N TYR A 313 3.30 5.50 -0.58
CA TYR A 313 2.19 5.12 -1.47
C TYR A 313 0.84 5.77 -1.09
N ALA A 314 0.71 6.34 0.11
CA ALA A 314 -0.51 6.96 0.62
C ALA A 314 -0.38 8.49 0.79
N ASN A 315 0.71 9.10 0.30
CA ASN A 315 0.83 10.56 0.27
C ASN A 315 1.70 11.02 -0.91
N PHE A 316 1.05 11.66 -1.89
CA PHE A 316 1.65 12.15 -3.12
C PHE A 316 1.71 13.68 -3.25
N THR A 317 1.42 14.43 -2.17
CA THR A 317 1.41 15.90 -2.19
C THR A 317 2.77 16.47 -2.62
N ALA A 318 3.87 16.02 -2.00
CA ALA A 318 5.21 16.47 -2.35
C ALA A 318 5.69 16.00 -3.74
N PRO A 319 5.43 14.74 -4.16
CA PRO A 319 5.64 14.31 -5.54
C PRO A 319 4.90 15.16 -6.58
N ALA A 320 3.62 15.47 -6.36
CA ALA A 320 2.84 16.32 -7.25
C ALA A 320 3.44 17.72 -7.35
N ALA A 321 3.80 18.33 -6.21
CA ALA A 321 4.51 19.61 -6.16
C ALA A 321 5.80 19.58 -6.98
N MET A 322 6.61 18.53 -6.82
CA MET A 322 7.89 18.35 -7.50
C MET A 322 7.70 18.28 -9.02
N LEU A 323 6.71 17.50 -9.49
CA LEU A 323 6.43 17.36 -10.91
C LEU A 323 5.87 18.63 -11.54
N LEU A 324 4.97 19.33 -10.83
CA LEU A 324 4.40 20.61 -11.28
C LEU A 324 5.44 21.72 -11.35
N ARG A 325 6.36 21.76 -10.38
CA ARG A 325 7.53 22.63 -10.42
C ARG A 325 8.39 22.34 -11.63
N ASP A 326 8.70 21.06 -11.90
CA ASP A 326 9.58 20.66 -13.00
C ASP A 326 9.05 21.06 -14.39
N VAL A 327 7.72 21.16 -14.54
CA VAL A 327 7.08 21.60 -15.80
C VAL A 327 6.70 23.08 -15.82
N GLY A 328 6.99 23.82 -14.73
CA GLY A 328 6.71 25.26 -14.63
C GLY A 328 5.22 25.62 -14.57
N ALA A 329 4.36 24.73 -14.07
CA ALA A 329 2.92 24.97 -13.99
C ALA A 329 2.58 26.15 -13.05
N GLY A 330 1.67 27.03 -13.48
CA GLY A 330 1.14 28.12 -12.64
C GLY A 330 2.07 29.33 -12.46
N GLY A 331 3.29 29.31 -13.00
CA GLY A 331 4.22 30.43 -12.91
C GLY A 331 4.87 30.62 -11.52
N PRO A 332 5.60 31.73 -11.30
CA PRO A 332 6.50 31.89 -10.16
C PRO A 332 5.86 31.71 -8.78
N SER A 333 4.63 32.21 -8.58
CA SER A 333 3.94 32.10 -7.28
C SER A 333 3.58 30.65 -6.92
N TYR A 334 3.12 29.86 -7.91
CA TYR A 334 2.85 28.45 -7.71
C TYR A 334 4.14 27.66 -7.50
N ILE A 335 5.19 27.97 -8.27
CA ILE A 335 6.53 27.40 -8.08
C ILE A 335 7.03 27.60 -6.65
N ALA A 336 6.91 28.82 -6.11
CA ALA A 336 7.28 29.10 -4.72
C ALA A 336 6.47 28.26 -3.72
N SER A 337 5.18 28.03 -3.98
CA SER A 337 4.35 27.16 -3.13
C SER A 337 4.78 25.69 -3.19
N TYR A 338 5.12 25.17 -4.37
CA TYR A 338 5.62 23.80 -4.53
C TYR A 338 6.93 23.61 -3.76
N GLU A 339 7.87 24.54 -3.94
CA GLU A 339 9.15 24.51 -3.26
C GLU A 339 8.98 24.62 -1.73
N SER A 340 8.06 25.47 -1.24
CA SER A 340 7.78 25.60 0.18
C SER A 340 7.37 24.27 0.83
N VAL A 341 6.43 23.53 0.21
CA VAL A 341 5.97 22.23 0.71
C VAL A 341 7.09 21.19 0.68
N ILE A 342 7.82 21.11 -0.44
CA ILE A 342 8.92 20.14 -0.56
C ILE A 342 10.03 20.47 0.43
N ASN A 343 10.37 21.75 0.62
CA ASN A 343 11.42 22.19 1.53
C ASN A 343 11.07 21.87 2.97
N THR A 344 9.86 22.24 3.39
CA THR A 344 9.36 21.94 4.74
C THR A 344 9.47 20.44 5.04
N LEU A 345 9.05 19.60 4.10
CA LEU A 345 9.10 18.15 4.27
C LEU A 345 10.53 17.59 4.28
N VAL A 346 11.40 18.03 3.36
CA VAL A 346 12.80 17.57 3.32
C VAL A 346 13.56 18.03 4.56
N ASP A 347 13.36 19.28 5.00
CA ASP A 347 14.01 19.83 6.19
C ASP A 347 13.57 19.11 7.46
N LEU A 348 12.29 18.75 7.59
CA LEU A 348 11.77 17.92 8.68
C LEU A 348 12.52 16.59 8.81
N TRP A 349 12.84 15.94 7.68
CA TRP A 349 13.57 14.67 7.65
C TRP A 349 15.08 14.83 7.87
N MET A 350 15.66 15.90 7.33
CA MET A 350 17.09 16.21 7.53
C MET A 350 17.41 16.59 8.97
N GLN A 351 16.49 17.28 9.64
CA GLN A 351 16.62 17.78 11.00
C GLN A 351 16.00 16.82 12.04
N ALA A 352 15.68 15.58 11.63
CA ALA A 352 15.10 14.59 12.51
C ALA A 352 15.96 14.39 13.78
N PRO A 353 15.38 14.53 14.98
CA PRO A 353 16.11 14.36 16.23
C PRO A 353 16.48 12.88 16.46
N PRO A 354 17.38 12.56 17.41
CA PRO A 354 17.62 11.19 17.81
C PRO A 354 16.33 10.43 18.17
N CYS A 355 16.27 9.14 17.88
CA CYS A 355 15.08 8.35 18.17
C CYS A 355 14.73 8.30 19.67
N GLY A 356 13.54 8.83 19.99
CA GLY A 356 12.91 8.78 21.32
C GLY A 356 11.55 9.48 21.34
N GLY A 357 10.45 8.71 21.32
CA GLY A 357 9.09 9.23 21.51
C GLY A 357 8.49 10.08 20.37
N VAL A 358 9.22 10.31 19.26
CA VAL A 358 8.75 11.10 18.11
C VAL A 358 8.51 10.25 16.85
N PRO A 359 7.61 10.65 15.92
CA PRO A 359 7.31 9.88 14.71
C PRO A 359 8.47 9.79 13.71
N ILE A 360 9.15 10.90 13.42
CA ILE A 360 10.32 10.95 12.53
C ILE A 360 11.55 11.15 13.41
N CYS A 361 12.54 10.28 13.26
CA CYS A 361 13.76 10.34 14.07
C CYS A 361 14.96 9.76 13.34
N ASN A 362 16.14 9.99 13.91
CA ASN A 362 17.42 9.49 13.43
C ASN A 362 17.93 8.38 14.34
N THR A 363 18.23 7.21 13.77
CA THR A 363 18.85 6.11 14.51
C THR A 363 20.27 6.50 14.93
N PRO A 364 20.86 5.83 15.94
CA PRO A 364 22.27 6.00 16.27
C PRO A 364 23.20 5.90 15.03
N GLY A 365 22.92 4.97 14.13
CA GLY A 365 23.64 4.73 12.86
C GLY A 365 23.41 5.79 11.78
N GLY A 366 22.50 6.73 12.00
CA GLY A 366 22.29 7.87 11.12
C GLY A 366 21.23 7.67 10.03
N LEU A 367 20.39 6.65 10.16
CA LEU A 367 19.22 6.42 9.32
C LEU A 367 18.04 7.27 9.85
N ALA A 368 17.47 8.11 9.01
CA ALA A 368 16.19 8.74 9.29
C ALA A 368 15.07 7.72 9.08
N THR A 369 14.15 7.59 10.03
CA THR A 369 13.06 6.61 10.00
C THR A 369 11.74 7.22 10.43
N TYR A 370 10.65 6.65 9.94
CA TYR A 370 9.29 6.99 10.30
C TYR A 370 8.64 5.82 11.03
N GLN A 371 8.08 6.08 12.21
CA GLN A 371 7.47 5.06 13.09
C GLN A 371 8.45 3.95 13.53
N GLU A 372 8.07 3.11 14.50
CA GLU A 372 8.95 2.08 15.10
C GLU A 372 8.78 0.70 14.46
N VAL A 373 7.53 0.35 14.14
CA VAL A 373 7.15 -0.88 13.46
C VAL A 373 6.46 -0.50 12.17
N ASP A 374 7.22 -0.55 11.08
CA ASP A 374 6.71 -0.41 9.74
C ASP A 374 7.27 -1.55 8.89
N ILE A 375 6.37 -2.43 8.41
CA ILE A 375 6.72 -3.54 7.53
C ILE A 375 7.35 -3.04 6.22
N ARG A 376 7.18 -1.77 5.86
CA ARG A 376 7.77 -1.13 4.66
C ARG A 376 8.67 0.05 5.04
N GLY A 377 9.32 -0.03 6.20
CA GLY A 377 10.12 1.05 6.78
C GLY A 377 11.14 1.72 5.84
N SER A 378 11.64 1.02 4.84
CA SER A 378 12.58 1.57 3.85
C SER A 378 11.96 2.45 2.78
N VAL A 379 10.62 2.46 2.60
CA VAL A 379 9.91 3.39 1.71
C VAL A 379 10.28 4.83 2.09
N HIS A 380 10.04 5.20 3.35
CA HIS A 380 10.10 6.59 3.76
C HIS A 380 11.47 7.27 3.54
N PRO A 381 12.60 6.77 4.09
CA PRO A 381 13.90 7.40 3.87
C PRO A 381 14.34 7.40 2.41
N THR A 382 14.03 6.35 1.64
CA THR A 382 14.45 6.27 0.23
C THR A 382 13.64 7.19 -0.68
N HIS A 383 12.34 7.35 -0.41
CA HIS A 383 11.47 8.27 -1.13
C HIS A 383 11.79 9.72 -0.80
N MET A 384 12.12 9.99 0.47
CA MET A 384 12.60 11.30 0.88
C MET A 384 13.98 11.62 0.31
N ALA A 385 14.88 10.63 0.19
CA ALA A 385 16.16 10.79 -0.52
C ALA A 385 15.95 11.13 -2.00
N LEU A 386 15.02 10.45 -2.68
CA LEU A 386 14.61 10.80 -4.05
C LEU A 386 14.15 12.25 -4.14
N LEU A 387 13.26 12.68 -3.23
CA LEU A 387 12.73 14.04 -3.22
C LEU A 387 13.83 15.10 -2.99
N ALA A 388 14.76 14.83 -2.07
CA ALA A 388 15.91 15.70 -1.79
C ALA A 388 16.86 15.85 -3.00
N LEU A 389 17.06 14.78 -3.77
CA LEU A 389 17.87 14.82 -5.00
C LEU A 389 17.12 15.53 -6.13
N ALA A 390 15.83 15.27 -6.28
CA ALA A 390 15.01 15.87 -7.32
C ALA A 390 14.82 17.38 -7.14
N ILE A 391 14.70 17.87 -5.90
CA ILE A 391 14.64 19.33 -5.64
C ILE A 391 15.98 20.04 -5.79
N THR A 392 17.09 19.32 -5.80
CA THR A 392 18.43 19.89 -5.97
C THR A 392 18.97 19.75 -7.39
N ARG A 393 18.17 19.28 -8.35
CA ARG A 393 18.58 19.17 -9.76
C ARG A 393 18.66 20.55 -10.41
N ASN A 394 19.69 20.78 -11.24
CA ASN A 394 19.84 22.02 -12.00
C ASN A 394 18.64 22.22 -12.94
N GLY A 395 17.82 23.24 -12.68
CA GLY A 395 16.72 23.65 -13.54
C GLY A 395 16.50 25.16 -13.45
N SER A 396 15.92 25.75 -14.51
CA SER A 396 15.67 27.20 -14.66
C SER A 396 14.67 27.79 -13.65
N SER A 397 14.12 26.98 -12.76
CA SER A 397 13.01 27.33 -11.86
C SER A 397 13.34 27.21 -10.37
N MET A 398 14.62 27.03 -10.00
CA MET A 398 15.04 26.97 -8.59
C MET A 398 15.13 28.35 -7.96
N THR A 399 14.67 28.50 -6.72
CA THR A 399 14.93 29.70 -5.90
C THR A 399 16.36 29.79 -5.38
N SER A 400 16.81 31.01 -5.08
CA SER A 400 18.17 31.29 -4.57
C SER A 400 18.52 30.60 -3.25
N SER A 401 17.52 30.31 -2.41
CA SER A 401 17.72 29.60 -1.13
C SER A 401 18.07 28.12 -1.31
N LEU A 402 17.57 27.46 -2.36
CA LEU A 402 17.90 26.08 -2.70
C LEU A 402 19.17 25.95 -3.53
N LEU A 403 19.50 27.00 -4.27
CA LEU A 403 20.73 27.09 -5.06
C LEU A 403 21.97 27.36 -4.22
N ASN A 404 21.83 27.83 -2.97
CA ASN A 404 22.99 28.04 -2.13
C ASN A 404 23.75 26.72 -1.93
N THR A 405 25.08 26.77 -2.09
CA THR A 405 25.91 25.56 -2.14
C THR A 405 25.76 24.72 -0.88
N THR A 406 25.58 25.37 0.28
CA THR A 406 25.40 24.71 1.58
C THR A 406 24.10 23.90 1.68
N GLY A 407 22.98 24.48 1.25
CA GLY A 407 21.66 23.85 1.29
C GLY A 407 21.52 22.74 0.25
N ARG A 408 22.07 22.98 -0.95
CA ARG A 408 22.11 21.96 -2.01
C ARG A 408 22.99 20.77 -1.63
N ALA A 409 24.24 21.02 -1.24
CA ALA A 409 25.16 19.96 -0.84
C ALA A 409 24.65 19.22 0.39
N GLY A 410 24.10 19.91 1.38
CA GLY A 410 23.48 19.30 2.56
C GLY A 410 22.39 18.28 2.21
N ARG A 411 21.45 18.65 1.32
CA ARG A 411 20.36 17.77 0.86
C ARG A 411 20.87 16.55 0.10
N VAL A 412 21.77 16.77 -0.85
CA VAL A 412 22.38 15.69 -1.65
C VAL A 412 23.18 14.73 -0.77
N CYS A 413 23.98 15.25 0.17
CA CYS A 413 24.79 14.44 1.08
C CYS A 413 23.92 13.71 2.11
N TRP A 414 22.83 14.32 2.58
CA TRP A 414 21.83 13.62 3.40
C TRP A 414 21.20 12.47 2.63
N ALA A 415 20.74 12.70 1.39
CA ALA A 415 20.18 11.65 0.54
C ALA A 415 21.17 10.51 0.31
N ARG A 416 22.44 10.84 0.00
CA ARG A 416 23.53 9.86 -0.10
C ARG A 416 23.68 9.06 1.18
N LYS A 417 23.68 9.70 2.35
CA LYS A 417 23.78 9.01 3.64
C LYS A 417 22.65 8.01 3.82
N GLN A 418 21.40 8.39 3.52
CA GLN A 418 20.25 7.47 3.64
C GLN A 418 20.37 6.28 2.68
N ILE A 419 20.72 6.50 1.41
CA ILE A 419 20.83 5.42 0.42
C ILE A 419 22.01 4.51 0.72
N THR A 420 23.18 5.07 0.99
CA THR A 420 24.38 4.28 1.31
C THR A 420 24.26 3.52 2.63
N TYR A 421 23.46 4.00 3.60
CA TYR A 421 23.10 3.23 4.79
C TYR A 421 22.48 1.88 4.38
N TYR A 422 21.52 1.88 3.45
CA TYR A 422 20.89 0.65 2.94
C TYR A 422 21.88 -0.25 2.15
N LEU A 423 22.95 0.33 1.61
CA LEU A 423 23.97 -0.40 0.83
C LEU A 423 25.11 -0.96 1.67
N GLY A 424 25.23 -0.59 2.95
CA GLY A 424 26.28 -1.09 3.83
C GLY A 424 26.99 -0.05 4.70
N ALA A 425 26.80 1.25 4.45
CA ALA A 425 27.39 2.33 5.25
C ALA A 425 26.66 2.52 6.59
N ASN A 426 26.64 1.46 7.40
CA ASN A 426 26.03 1.43 8.72
C ASN A 426 26.96 0.72 9.71
N ARG A 427 26.63 0.85 11.01
CA ARG A 427 27.49 0.40 12.12
C ARG A 427 27.74 -1.11 12.15
N VAL A 428 26.93 -1.89 11.43
CA VAL A 428 26.99 -3.36 11.41
C VAL A 428 27.45 -3.93 10.05
N ASN A 429 27.92 -3.07 9.14
CA ASN A 429 28.42 -3.45 7.81
C ASN A 429 27.45 -4.38 7.05
N GLN A 430 26.17 -4.02 7.04
CA GLN A 430 25.07 -4.83 6.49
C GLN A 430 24.43 -4.14 5.27
N SER A 431 24.45 -4.79 4.12
CA SER A 431 23.58 -4.43 2.98
C SER A 431 22.18 -4.96 3.22
N PHE A 432 21.20 -4.08 3.04
CA PHE A 432 19.77 -4.38 3.07
C PHE A 432 19.20 -4.60 1.67
N VAL A 433 20.06 -4.65 0.65
CA VAL A 433 19.69 -4.97 -0.74
C VAL A 433 20.14 -6.39 -1.05
N VAL A 434 19.18 -7.28 -1.30
CA VAL A 434 19.43 -8.70 -1.57
C VAL A 434 20.34 -8.84 -2.79
N GLY A 435 21.43 -9.59 -2.62
CA GLY A 435 22.41 -9.86 -3.68
C GLY A 435 23.42 -8.73 -3.94
N TYR A 436 23.34 -7.59 -3.25
CA TYR A 436 24.36 -6.54 -3.36
C TYR A 436 25.51 -6.79 -2.37
N LYS A 437 26.59 -7.42 -2.85
CA LYS A 437 27.79 -7.77 -2.07
C LYS A 437 29.08 -7.27 -2.74
N PRO A 438 29.37 -5.95 -2.76
CA PRO A 438 30.58 -5.40 -3.39
C PRO A 438 31.90 -5.78 -2.68
N SER A 439 31.85 -6.35 -1.47
CA SER A 439 33.02 -6.81 -0.72
C SER A 439 32.73 -8.11 0.03
N PRO A 440 33.69 -9.03 0.17
CA PRO A 440 33.54 -10.23 1.00
C PRO A 440 33.15 -9.94 2.46
N THR A 441 33.58 -8.81 2.99
CA THR A 441 33.35 -8.39 4.39
C THR A 441 31.96 -7.82 4.65
N LEU A 442 31.23 -7.44 3.60
CA LEU A 442 29.89 -6.89 3.73
C LEU A 442 28.88 -8.02 3.94
N ASN A 443 28.12 -7.94 5.03
CA ASN A 443 26.97 -8.82 5.24
C ASN A 443 25.84 -8.41 4.31
N VAL A 444 25.06 -9.36 3.82
CA VAL A 444 23.94 -9.09 2.89
C VAL A 444 22.74 -9.89 3.36
N THR A 445 21.55 -9.31 3.27
CA THR A 445 20.32 -10.05 3.56
C THR A 445 20.17 -11.21 2.57
N GLN A 446 19.92 -12.39 3.12
CA GLN A 446 19.80 -13.65 2.41
C GLN A 446 18.43 -14.29 2.62
N ARG A 447 17.64 -13.79 3.59
CA ARG A 447 16.38 -14.39 4.00
C ARG A 447 15.21 -13.38 3.93
N PRO A 448 14.99 -12.69 2.80
CA PRO A 448 13.82 -11.82 2.65
C PRO A 448 12.53 -12.63 2.77
N LEU A 449 11.50 -12.03 3.36
CA LEU A 449 10.14 -12.58 3.45
C LEU A 449 9.51 -12.58 2.05
N HIS A 450 9.77 -13.62 1.26
CA HIS A 450 9.25 -13.70 -0.10
C HIS A 450 9.04 -15.16 -0.51
N ARG A 451 7.78 -15.57 -0.66
CA ARG A 451 7.36 -16.96 -0.86
C ARG A 451 8.12 -17.68 -1.97
N SER A 452 8.05 -17.20 -3.20
CA SER A 452 8.64 -17.93 -4.33
C SER A 452 10.17 -18.04 -4.24
N SER A 453 10.88 -16.97 -3.86
CA SER A 453 12.33 -17.01 -3.64
C SER A 453 12.78 -17.98 -2.54
N SER A 454 11.89 -18.21 -1.56
CA SER A 454 12.09 -19.08 -0.41
C SER A 454 12.00 -20.58 -0.74
N CYS A 455 11.40 -20.90 -1.89
CA CYS A 455 11.23 -22.25 -2.39
C CYS A 455 12.49 -22.77 -3.11
N ASN A 456 12.67 -24.09 -3.10
CA ASN A 456 13.71 -24.77 -3.86
C ASN A 456 13.67 -24.39 -5.35
N ARG A 457 14.80 -24.29 -6.06
CA ARG A 457 14.78 -24.00 -7.51
C ARG A 457 14.16 -25.13 -8.34
N ASN A 458 14.22 -26.38 -7.87
CA ASN A 458 13.57 -27.51 -8.51
C ASN A 458 12.05 -27.46 -8.30
N TYR A 459 11.32 -27.03 -9.33
CA TYR A 459 10.07 -27.64 -9.79
C TYR A 459 9.30 -28.56 -8.82
N SER A 460 9.81 -29.77 -8.76
CA SER A 460 9.18 -30.96 -8.17
C SER A 460 9.24 -31.00 -6.65
N VAL A 461 10.06 -30.14 -6.03
CA VAL A 461 10.13 -30.02 -4.57
C VAL A 461 9.02 -29.10 -4.10
N LEU A 462 8.11 -29.66 -3.29
CA LEU A 462 7.02 -28.92 -2.67
C LEU A 462 7.57 -27.76 -1.84
N CYS A 463 6.84 -26.65 -1.85
CA CYS A 463 7.14 -25.48 -1.04
C CYS A 463 5.94 -25.17 -0.16
N ASP A 464 6.17 -25.03 1.14
CA ASP A 464 5.13 -24.84 2.15
C ASP A 464 5.61 -24.03 3.35
N TRP A 465 4.80 -23.96 4.41
CA TRP A 465 5.11 -23.18 5.61
C TRP A 465 6.42 -23.59 6.32
N ASN A 466 6.94 -24.80 6.10
CA ASN A 466 8.27 -25.18 6.61
C ASN A 466 9.37 -24.38 5.93
N ASP A 467 9.21 -24.04 4.64
CA ASP A 467 10.13 -23.15 3.95
C ASP A 467 10.07 -21.75 4.58
N GLN A 468 8.92 -21.24 5.02
CA GLN A 468 8.88 -19.96 5.73
C GLN A 468 9.77 -19.95 6.98
N ALA A 469 9.72 -21.02 7.77
CA ALA A 469 10.48 -21.16 9.01
C ALA A 469 11.96 -21.53 8.79
N TYR A 470 12.34 -21.89 7.57
CA TYR A 470 13.68 -22.42 7.30
C TYR A 470 14.78 -21.39 7.58
N VAL A 471 15.85 -21.86 8.22
CA VAL A 471 16.92 -21.00 8.78
C VAL A 471 18.02 -20.65 7.79
N LEU A 472 18.09 -21.37 6.67
CA LEU A 472 19.07 -21.12 5.62
C LEU A 472 18.62 -19.97 4.68
N PRO A 473 19.55 -19.43 3.87
CA PRO A 473 19.24 -18.50 2.80
C PRO A 473 18.08 -18.95 1.92
N ASN A 474 17.37 -18.00 1.33
CA ASN A 474 16.39 -18.28 0.29
C ASN A 474 17.08 -19.02 -0.88
N PRO A 475 16.60 -20.19 -1.34
CA PRO A 475 17.27 -20.96 -2.40
C PRO A 475 17.41 -20.20 -3.73
N SER A 476 16.50 -19.26 -3.99
CA SER A 476 16.61 -18.33 -5.10
C SER A 476 16.96 -16.94 -4.57
N VAL A 477 18.03 -16.34 -5.10
CA VAL A 477 18.41 -14.97 -4.74
C VAL A 477 17.43 -13.99 -5.38
N LEU A 478 16.70 -13.25 -4.54
CA LEU A 478 15.77 -12.20 -4.97
C LEU A 478 16.53 -10.89 -5.24
N TYR A 479 17.39 -10.91 -6.27
CA TYR A 479 18.31 -9.81 -6.59
C TYR A 479 17.62 -8.44 -6.59
N GLY A 480 18.22 -7.50 -5.86
CA GLY A 480 17.81 -6.10 -5.82
C GLY A 480 16.66 -5.78 -4.88
N ALA A 481 16.01 -6.76 -4.26
CA ALA A 481 14.96 -6.48 -3.30
C ALA A 481 15.51 -5.70 -2.10
N LEU A 482 14.89 -4.56 -1.81
CA LEU A 482 15.20 -3.75 -0.64
C LEU A 482 14.28 -4.20 0.51
N VAL A 483 14.88 -4.71 1.59
CA VAL A 483 14.11 -5.11 2.79
C VAL A 483 13.67 -3.89 3.60
N SER A 484 12.75 -4.08 4.55
CA SER A 484 12.26 -3.02 5.46
C SER A 484 13.37 -2.33 6.23
N GLY A 485 14.42 -3.08 6.59
CA GLY A 485 15.60 -2.53 7.26
C GLY A 485 15.59 -2.72 8.78
N PRO A 486 16.47 -2.03 9.51
CA PRO A 486 16.65 -2.21 10.95
C PRO A 486 15.53 -1.53 11.77
N ASN A 487 15.54 -1.77 13.08
CA ASN A 487 14.74 -0.99 14.03
C ASN A 487 15.38 0.39 14.32
N ARG A 488 14.71 1.19 15.16
CA ARG A 488 15.17 2.53 15.59
C ARG A 488 16.51 2.54 16.34
N GLY A 489 17.00 1.38 16.77
CA GLY A 489 18.31 1.19 17.42
C GLY A 489 19.38 0.57 16.49
N ASP A 490 19.15 0.56 15.18
CA ASP A 490 20.02 -0.07 14.17
C ASP A 490 20.16 -1.59 14.30
N THR A 491 19.29 -2.25 15.07
CA THR A 491 19.27 -3.71 15.17
C THR A 491 18.48 -4.31 14.00
N TYR A 492 19.08 -5.30 13.35
CA TYR A 492 18.48 -6.07 12.27
C TYR A 492 18.77 -7.55 12.45
N ALA A 493 17.76 -8.38 12.19
CA ALA A 493 17.89 -9.82 12.15
C ALA A 493 17.39 -10.31 10.79
N ASP A 494 18.26 -10.97 10.03
CA ASP A 494 17.93 -11.58 8.73
C ASP A 494 17.15 -12.88 8.96
N ALA A 495 15.85 -12.72 9.22
CA ALA A 495 14.94 -13.79 9.58
C ALA A 495 13.68 -13.67 8.72
N ARG A 496 13.49 -14.64 7.83
CA ARG A 496 12.36 -14.72 6.89
C ARG A 496 11.01 -14.41 7.54
N PRO A 497 10.63 -14.97 8.72
CA PRO A 497 9.33 -14.67 9.34
C PRO A 497 9.19 -13.25 9.91
N ASN A 498 10.28 -12.50 10.07
CA ASN A 498 10.27 -11.17 10.65
C ASN A 498 9.88 -10.11 9.61
N ALA A 499 8.57 -9.98 9.36
CA ALA A 499 8.01 -9.04 8.39
C ALA A 499 8.37 -7.57 8.66
N ALA A 500 8.56 -7.16 9.91
CA ALA A 500 8.92 -5.79 10.26
C ALA A 500 10.33 -5.38 9.76
N ARG A 501 11.17 -6.36 9.41
CA ARG A 501 12.58 -6.14 9.01
C ARG A 501 12.91 -6.70 7.63
N ASN A 502 12.29 -7.82 7.25
CA ASN A 502 12.62 -8.59 6.06
C ASN A 502 11.55 -8.57 4.97
N SER A 503 10.46 -7.82 5.12
CA SER A 503 9.51 -7.68 4.02
C SER A 503 10.11 -6.85 2.88
N VAL A 504 9.65 -7.17 1.67
CA VAL A 504 10.08 -6.55 0.42
C VAL A 504 8.82 -6.16 -0.35
N SER A 505 8.87 -5.08 -1.12
CA SER A 505 7.75 -4.61 -1.91
C SER A 505 8.20 -3.77 -3.10
N VAL A 506 7.41 -3.79 -4.18
CA VAL A 506 7.57 -2.89 -5.33
C VAL A 506 7.65 -1.42 -4.92
N VAL A 507 6.95 -1.01 -3.85
CA VAL A 507 6.98 0.37 -3.35
C VAL A 507 8.32 0.68 -2.71
N GLN A 508 8.89 -0.23 -1.91
CA GLN A 508 10.19 -0.01 -1.26
C GLN A 508 11.29 0.29 -2.27
N ASN A 509 11.29 -0.42 -3.41
CA ASN A 509 12.27 -0.21 -4.47
C ASN A 509 12.02 1.05 -5.32
N ALA A 510 10.83 1.65 -5.31
CA ALA A 510 10.46 2.70 -6.28
C ALA A 510 11.28 3.98 -6.09
N GLY A 511 11.10 4.65 -4.95
CA GLY A 511 11.88 5.83 -4.57
C GLY A 511 13.38 5.54 -4.49
N PHE A 512 13.74 4.35 -3.99
CA PHE A 512 15.14 3.90 -3.93
C PHE A 512 15.83 3.89 -5.29
N THR A 513 15.18 3.34 -6.33
CA THR A 513 15.74 3.26 -7.68
C THR A 513 15.93 4.65 -8.30
N GLY A 514 14.97 5.55 -8.10
CA GLY A 514 15.10 6.94 -8.51
C GLY A 514 16.24 7.67 -7.80
N ALA A 515 16.37 7.48 -6.48
CA ALA A 515 17.43 8.10 -5.69
C ALA A 515 18.83 7.62 -6.11
N LEU A 516 19.00 6.34 -6.44
CA LEU A 516 20.26 5.81 -6.99
C LEU A 516 20.65 6.51 -8.29
N ALA A 517 19.70 6.72 -9.21
CA ALA A 517 19.95 7.43 -10.45
C ALA A 517 20.34 8.90 -10.20
N GLY A 518 19.68 9.57 -9.26
CA GLY A 518 20.04 10.93 -8.85
C GLY A 518 21.43 11.03 -8.21
N LEU A 519 21.84 10.05 -7.40
CA LEU A 519 23.19 10.01 -6.85
C LEU A 519 24.25 9.75 -7.93
N LEU A 520 23.95 8.90 -8.91
CA LEU A 520 24.85 8.63 -10.03
C LEU A 520 25.00 9.83 -10.97
N ASP A 521 23.93 10.60 -11.17
CA ASP A 521 23.98 11.89 -11.87
C ASP A 521 24.94 12.86 -11.15
N VAL A 522 24.81 12.97 -9.82
CA VAL A 522 25.72 13.79 -9.00
C VAL A 522 27.15 13.25 -9.06
N GLU A 523 27.39 11.94 -8.98
CA GLU A 523 28.74 11.36 -9.13
C GLU A 523 29.37 11.75 -10.47
N THR A 524 28.59 11.69 -11.54
CA THR A 524 29.05 12.09 -12.87
C THR A 524 29.41 13.58 -12.91
N MET A 525 28.60 14.45 -12.28
CA MET A 525 28.90 15.88 -12.17
C MET A 525 30.18 16.14 -11.34
N LEU A 526 30.34 15.44 -10.22
CA LEU A 526 31.52 15.55 -9.36
C LEU A 526 32.78 15.14 -10.10
N GLN A 527 32.76 13.99 -10.79
CA GLN A 527 33.89 13.50 -11.58
C GLN A 527 34.30 14.50 -12.67
N ARG A 528 33.33 15.07 -13.40
CA ARG A 528 33.60 16.09 -14.42
C ARG A 528 34.24 17.37 -13.86
N ALA A 529 33.90 17.72 -12.62
CA ALA A 529 34.45 18.87 -11.93
C ALA A 529 35.77 18.60 -11.20
N GLY A 530 36.30 17.36 -11.26
CA GLY A 530 37.48 16.96 -10.47
C GLY A 530 37.20 16.89 -8.96
N CYS A 531 35.92 16.88 -8.55
CA CYS A 531 35.50 16.73 -7.17
C CYS A 531 35.29 15.26 -6.80
N ASN A 532 35.27 14.96 -5.51
CA ASN A 532 34.76 13.72 -4.95
C ASN A 532 33.74 13.98 -3.84
N TRP A 533 33.03 12.93 -3.39
CA TRP A 533 32.01 13.03 -2.35
C TRP A 533 32.52 13.67 -1.06
N THR A 534 33.74 13.36 -0.62
CA THR A 534 34.33 13.93 0.61
C THR A 534 34.52 15.44 0.46
N SER A 535 35.12 15.88 -0.65
CA SER A 535 35.31 17.29 -0.93
C SER A 535 33.99 18.04 -1.14
N PHE A 536 32.98 17.41 -1.73
CA PHE A 536 31.67 18.01 -1.96
C PHE A 536 30.86 18.15 -0.66
N CYS A 537 30.76 17.07 0.11
CA CYS A 537 30.04 17.11 1.39
C CYS A 537 30.78 17.92 2.46
N GLY A 538 32.11 18.09 2.32
CA GLY A 538 32.91 19.01 3.12
C GLY A 538 32.84 20.47 2.65
N LEU A 539 32.08 20.77 1.59
CA LEU A 539 31.98 22.11 0.97
C LEU A 539 33.31 22.68 0.47
N ILE A 540 34.28 21.81 0.17
CA ILE A 540 35.61 22.15 -0.34
C ILE A 540 35.59 22.27 -1.87
N CYS A 541 34.75 21.46 -2.54
CA CYS A 541 34.65 21.42 -4.00
C CYS A 541 33.18 21.54 -4.43
N SER A 542 32.90 22.40 -5.41
CA SER A 542 31.56 22.56 -5.98
C SER A 542 31.60 22.19 -7.47
N PRO A 543 30.81 21.21 -7.92
CA PRO A 543 30.66 20.91 -9.35
C PRO A 543 29.74 21.92 -10.07
N PHE A 544 29.21 22.90 -9.33
CA PHE A 544 28.25 23.87 -9.84
C PHE A 544 28.94 25.22 -10.10
N PRO A 545 28.78 25.81 -11.30
CA PRO A 545 29.26 27.16 -11.55
C PRO A 545 28.55 28.16 -10.62
N PRO A 546 29.21 29.27 -10.23
CA PRO A 546 28.57 30.33 -9.45
C PRO A 546 27.36 30.90 -10.21
N ALA A 547 26.32 31.30 -9.47
CA ALA A 547 25.10 31.85 -10.05
C ALA A 547 25.40 33.05 -10.98
N PRO A 548 24.81 33.12 -12.20
CA PRO A 548 24.95 34.28 -13.06
C PRO A 548 24.34 35.54 -12.41
N PRO A 549 24.91 36.74 -12.64
CA PRO A 549 24.25 38.00 -12.27
C PRO A 549 22.95 38.18 -13.06
N SER A 550 21.92 38.74 -12.41
CA SER A 550 20.56 38.91 -12.94
C SER A 550 20.53 39.72 -14.26
N PRO A 551 19.91 39.22 -15.35
CA PRO A 551 19.70 39.99 -16.57
C PRO A 551 18.49 40.95 -16.46
N PRO A 552 18.51 42.11 -17.16
CA PRO A 552 17.38 43.05 -17.20
C PRO A 552 16.19 42.50 -18.01
N PRO A 553 14.94 42.91 -17.69
CA PRO A 553 13.72 42.34 -18.26
C PRO A 553 13.51 42.72 -19.75
N PRO A 554 13.08 41.79 -20.63
CA PRO A 554 12.80 42.06 -22.04
C PRO A 554 11.35 42.54 -22.30
N SER A 555 11.19 43.38 -23.33
CA SER A 555 9.93 43.97 -23.79
C SER A 555 9.06 43.02 -24.65
N PRO A 556 7.73 43.21 -24.75
CA PRO A 556 6.81 42.27 -25.39
C PRO A 556 6.80 42.34 -26.93
N ARG A 557 6.61 41.18 -27.59
CA ARG A 557 6.40 41.04 -29.06
C ARG A 557 4.90 40.75 -29.37
N PRO A 558 4.36 41.15 -30.55
CA PRO A 558 2.94 41.02 -30.90
C PRO A 558 2.51 39.61 -31.38
N PRO A 559 1.19 39.32 -31.40
CA PRO A 559 0.64 37.97 -31.63
C PRO A 559 0.55 37.56 -33.12
N SER A 560 0.57 36.25 -33.36
CA SER A 560 0.40 35.61 -34.69
C SER A 560 -1.03 35.06 -34.91
N PRO A 561 -1.48 34.85 -36.17
CA PRO A 561 -2.88 34.58 -36.50
C PRO A 561 -3.33 33.11 -36.36
N ARG A 562 -4.66 32.93 -36.32
CA ARG A 562 -5.43 31.71 -36.03
C ARG A 562 -5.50 30.72 -37.23
N PRO A 563 -5.60 29.38 -37.00
CA PRO A 563 -5.82 28.39 -38.05
C PRO A 563 -7.31 28.07 -38.32
N PRO A 564 -7.67 27.54 -39.51
CA PRO A 564 -9.05 27.20 -39.90
C PRO A 564 -9.54 25.82 -39.44
N SER A 565 -10.87 25.68 -39.40
CA SER A 565 -11.68 24.58 -38.83
C SER A 565 -11.87 23.33 -39.74
N PRO A 566 -12.31 22.18 -39.18
CA PRO A 566 -12.25 20.85 -39.81
C PRO A 566 -13.55 20.38 -40.52
N SER A 567 -13.40 19.38 -41.40
CA SER A 567 -14.47 18.71 -42.18
C SER A 567 -15.07 17.46 -41.48
N PRO A 568 -16.29 16.99 -41.87
CA PRO A 568 -17.15 16.10 -41.07
C PRO A 568 -16.92 14.58 -41.29
N PRO A 569 -17.45 13.71 -40.39
CA PRO A 569 -17.16 12.27 -40.38
C PRO A 569 -18.19 11.40 -41.17
N PRO A 570 -17.81 10.20 -41.64
CA PRO A 570 -18.74 9.21 -42.21
C PRO A 570 -19.26 8.17 -41.20
N PRO A 571 -20.30 7.38 -41.55
CA PRO A 571 -21.23 6.73 -40.62
C PRO A 571 -20.86 5.30 -40.17
N SER A 572 -21.53 4.86 -39.11
CA SER A 572 -21.33 3.63 -38.31
C SER A 572 -21.95 2.34 -38.89
N PRO A 573 -21.31 1.16 -38.74
CA PRO A 573 -21.93 -0.15 -39.01
C PRO A 573 -22.47 -0.88 -37.75
N PRO A 574 -23.23 -1.99 -37.92
CA PRO A 574 -24.33 -2.42 -37.04
C PRO A 574 -23.95 -3.42 -35.92
N SER A 575 -24.92 -3.61 -35.02
CA SER A 575 -24.89 -4.35 -33.76
C SER A 575 -24.57 -5.86 -33.86
N PRO A 576 -23.80 -6.45 -32.92
CA PRO A 576 -23.65 -7.89 -32.78
C PRO A 576 -24.72 -8.56 -31.88
N PRO A 577 -24.89 -9.90 -31.97
CA PRO A 577 -26.03 -10.62 -31.42
C PRO A 577 -25.90 -11.04 -29.94
N LEU A 578 -27.04 -11.46 -29.37
CA LEU A 578 -27.29 -11.82 -27.97
C LEU A 578 -26.37 -12.92 -27.40
N PRO A 579 -26.10 -12.92 -26.07
CA PRO A 579 -25.20 -13.86 -25.41
C PRO A 579 -25.83 -15.25 -25.17
N PRO A 580 -25.01 -16.33 -25.11
CA PRO A 580 -25.48 -17.67 -24.78
C PRO A 580 -25.72 -17.88 -23.27
N LYS A 581 -26.61 -18.83 -22.99
CA LYS A 581 -27.19 -19.18 -21.69
C LYS A 581 -26.17 -19.78 -20.70
N PRO A 582 -26.28 -19.52 -19.38
CA PRO A 582 -25.33 -19.99 -18.36
C PRO A 582 -25.33 -21.52 -18.15
N SER A 583 -24.15 -22.06 -17.82
CA SER A 583 -23.90 -23.48 -17.49
C SER A 583 -24.08 -23.78 -15.98
N PRO A 584 -24.33 -25.05 -15.60
CA PRO A 584 -24.78 -25.42 -14.25
C PRO A 584 -23.63 -25.44 -13.20
N PRO A 585 -23.96 -25.39 -11.90
CA PRO A 585 -22.98 -25.34 -10.81
C PRO A 585 -22.22 -26.66 -10.62
N SER A 586 -20.98 -26.55 -10.14
CA SER A 586 -20.05 -27.67 -9.88
C SER A 586 -20.24 -28.30 -8.47
N PRO A 587 -19.77 -29.54 -8.24
CA PRO A 587 -20.16 -30.38 -7.10
C PRO A 587 -19.42 -30.07 -5.77
N PRO A 588 -19.94 -30.54 -4.61
CA PRO A 588 -19.40 -30.26 -3.28
C PRO A 588 -18.10 -31.03 -2.92
N PRO A 589 -17.36 -30.58 -1.88
CA PRO A 589 -16.07 -31.14 -1.45
C PRO A 589 -16.15 -32.57 -0.90
N PRO A 590 -15.01 -33.31 -0.83
CA PRO A 590 -14.99 -34.76 -0.58
C PRO A 590 -15.54 -35.14 0.79
N MET A 591 -16.34 -36.22 0.80
CA MET A 591 -17.09 -36.71 1.96
C MET A 591 -16.17 -37.17 3.09
N ALA A 592 -16.27 -36.55 4.27
CA ALA A 592 -15.72 -37.10 5.50
C ALA A 592 -16.52 -38.37 5.88
N VAL A 593 -15.83 -39.48 6.14
CA VAL A 593 -16.44 -40.76 6.51
C VAL A 593 -16.21 -41.03 8.00
N CYS A 594 -17.29 -41.22 8.75
CA CYS A 594 -17.24 -41.61 10.15
C CYS A 594 -16.69 -43.03 10.31
N LYS A 595 -15.86 -43.26 11.34
CA LYS A 595 -15.43 -44.62 11.69
C LYS A 595 -16.62 -45.46 12.17
N THR A 596 -16.55 -46.77 11.98
CA THR A 596 -17.65 -47.70 12.29
C THR A 596 -18.00 -47.80 13.77
N ASP A 597 -17.07 -47.45 14.66
CA ASP A 597 -17.22 -47.41 16.12
C ASP A 597 -17.56 -46.01 16.66
N ASP A 598 -17.48 -44.97 15.84
CA ASP A 598 -17.76 -43.58 16.23
C ASP A 598 -19.27 -43.28 16.15
N THR A 599 -19.98 -43.63 17.23
CA THR A 599 -21.44 -43.47 17.32
C THR A 599 -21.89 -42.01 17.27
N GLN A 600 -21.05 -41.08 17.73
CA GLN A 600 -21.35 -39.65 17.74
C GLN A 600 -21.21 -39.04 16.34
N CYS A 601 -20.15 -39.38 15.59
CA CYS A 601 -20.02 -38.94 14.19
C CYS A 601 -21.20 -39.44 13.34
N ARG A 602 -21.66 -40.70 13.55
CA ARG A 602 -22.81 -41.28 12.81
C ARG A 602 -24.15 -40.61 13.10
N GLN A 603 -24.26 -39.80 14.15
CA GLN A 603 -25.45 -38.97 14.36
C GLN A 603 -25.62 -37.94 13.23
N CYS A 604 -24.53 -37.47 12.61
CA CYS A 604 -24.60 -36.59 11.44
C CYS A 604 -25.30 -37.22 10.23
N ASP A 605 -25.27 -38.55 10.11
CA ASP A 605 -25.92 -39.27 8.99
C ASP A 605 -27.39 -39.62 9.28
N THR A 606 -27.71 -39.83 10.57
CA THR A 606 -28.97 -40.47 10.99
C THR A 606 -29.96 -39.51 11.66
N ALA A 607 -29.50 -38.45 12.31
CA ALA A 607 -30.38 -37.52 12.98
C ALA A 607 -31.01 -36.52 11.99
N ALA A 608 -32.34 -36.39 12.06
CA ALA A 608 -33.13 -35.57 11.13
C ALA A 608 -32.79 -34.07 11.17
N MET A 609 -32.21 -33.58 12.26
CA MET A 609 -31.82 -32.18 12.41
C MET A 609 -30.66 -31.78 11.50
N PHE A 610 -29.84 -32.72 11.00
CA PHE A 610 -28.71 -32.40 10.13
C PHE A 610 -29.13 -32.42 8.66
N THR A 611 -29.25 -31.22 8.08
CA THR A 611 -29.48 -31.01 6.65
C THR A 611 -28.17 -30.84 5.89
N SER A 612 -27.07 -30.49 6.57
CA SER A 612 -25.70 -30.46 6.04
C SER A 612 -24.85 -31.60 6.60
N ARG A 613 -25.15 -32.84 6.20
CA ARG A 613 -24.60 -34.07 6.81
C ARG A 613 -23.09 -34.22 6.66
N ASP A 614 -22.57 -33.98 5.45
CA ASP A 614 -21.13 -34.07 5.20
C ASP A 614 -20.33 -33.00 5.96
N THR A 615 -20.91 -31.81 6.07
CA THR A 615 -20.34 -30.70 6.83
C THR A 615 -20.35 -30.97 8.33
N CYS A 616 -21.40 -31.61 8.84
CA CYS A 616 -21.46 -32.09 10.22
C CYS A 616 -20.35 -33.08 10.52
N LYS A 617 -20.16 -34.10 9.65
CA LYS A 617 -19.09 -35.11 9.81
C LYS A 617 -17.70 -34.48 9.78
N TYR A 618 -17.50 -33.53 8.86
CA TYR A 618 -16.24 -32.79 8.77
C TYR A 618 -16.01 -31.95 10.04
N CYS A 619 -17.00 -31.16 10.48
CA CYS A 619 -16.91 -30.35 11.69
C CYS A 619 -16.63 -31.20 12.94
N TYR A 620 -17.34 -32.33 13.07
CA TYR A 620 -17.12 -33.29 14.15
C TYR A 620 -15.67 -33.78 14.18
N THR A 621 -15.19 -34.31 13.04
CA THR A 621 -13.85 -34.90 12.93
C THR A 621 -12.76 -33.88 13.27
N GLN A 622 -12.91 -32.66 12.76
CA GLN A 622 -11.97 -31.56 13.01
C GLN A 622 -12.02 -31.08 14.46
N SER A 623 -13.20 -31.04 15.09
CA SER A 623 -13.34 -30.65 16.49
C SER A 623 -12.68 -31.68 17.42
N VAL A 624 -12.91 -32.97 17.19
CA VAL A 624 -12.27 -34.06 17.95
C VAL A 624 -10.75 -34.04 17.78
N ALA A 625 -10.24 -33.86 16.56
CA ALA A 625 -8.80 -33.75 16.29
C ALA A 625 -8.14 -32.58 17.02
N LYS A 626 -8.90 -31.53 17.34
CA LYS A 626 -8.45 -30.34 18.07
C LYS A 626 -8.77 -30.38 19.57
N SER A 627 -9.24 -31.52 20.10
CA SER A 627 -9.71 -31.64 21.49
C SER A 627 -10.82 -30.64 21.87
N GLN A 628 -11.61 -30.21 20.88
CA GLN A 628 -12.76 -29.32 21.05
C GLN A 628 -14.04 -30.14 21.21
N SER A 629 -15.00 -29.64 22.00
CA SER A 629 -16.30 -30.30 22.13
C SER A 629 -17.03 -30.34 20.79
N TYR A 630 -17.32 -31.54 20.29
CA TYR A 630 -18.06 -31.75 19.04
C TYR A 630 -19.50 -31.23 19.11
N TRP A 631 -20.06 -31.05 20.32
CA TRP A 631 -21.42 -30.54 20.53
C TRP A 631 -21.66 -29.17 19.90
N TYR A 632 -20.62 -28.38 19.68
CA TYR A 632 -20.75 -27.09 18.99
C TYR A 632 -21.16 -27.24 17.53
N CYS A 633 -20.70 -28.31 16.85
CA CYS A 633 -21.14 -28.64 15.50
C CYS A 633 -22.62 -29.03 15.46
N PHE A 634 -23.14 -29.60 16.55
CA PHE A 634 -24.52 -30.06 16.66
C PHE A 634 -25.48 -28.91 16.99
N ASN A 635 -25.05 -28.00 17.86
CA ASN A 635 -25.79 -26.78 18.22
C ASN A 635 -26.15 -25.93 16.97
N CYS A 636 -25.28 -25.92 15.95
CA CYS A 636 -25.58 -25.29 14.65
C CYS A 636 -26.86 -25.84 13.98
N ALA A 637 -27.11 -27.15 14.12
CA ALA A 637 -28.25 -27.81 13.51
C ALA A 637 -29.54 -27.68 14.34
N GLU A 638 -29.41 -27.53 15.66
CA GLU A 638 -30.54 -27.28 16.57
C GLU A 638 -31.17 -25.90 16.36
N ARG A 639 -30.39 -24.92 15.88
CA ARG A 639 -30.80 -23.51 15.76
C ARG A 639 -31.21 -23.09 14.36
N ASN A 640 -30.87 -23.89 13.35
CA ASN A 640 -31.20 -23.61 11.96
C ASN A 640 -31.26 -24.91 11.16
N ASN A 641 -32.33 -25.13 10.40
CA ASN A 641 -32.52 -26.31 9.56
C ASN A 641 -32.11 -26.10 8.09
N ASN A 642 -31.65 -24.91 7.70
CA ASN A 642 -31.16 -24.62 6.36
C ASN A 642 -29.73 -25.18 6.17
N ALA A 643 -29.54 -26.02 5.14
CA ALA A 643 -28.27 -26.72 4.90
C ALA A 643 -27.08 -25.76 4.71
N THR A 644 -27.30 -24.61 4.06
CA THR A 644 -26.27 -23.57 3.87
C THR A 644 -25.92 -22.91 5.19
N MET A 645 -26.91 -22.58 6.02
CA MET A 645 -26.68 -21.94 7.33
C MET A 645 -26.02 -22.89 8.32
N GLN A 646 -26.42 -24.17 8.34
CA GLN A 646 -25.74 -25.21 9.12
C GLN A 646 -24.29 -25.34 8.69
N ALA A 647 -24.03 -25.39 7.38
CA ALA A 647 -22.67 -25.49 6.86
C ALA A 647 -21.81 -24.29 7.26
N LEU A 648 -22.35 -23.07 7.14
CA LEU A 648 -21.67 -21.83 7.53
C LEU A 648 -21.35 -21.82 9.03
N CYS A 649 -22.32 -22.16 9.89
CA CYS A 649 -22.09 -22.23 11.33
C CYS A 649 -21.01 -23.25 11.68
N GLN A 650 -21.09 -24.45 11.11
CA GLN A 650 -20.17 -25.56 11.37
C GLN A 650 -18.75 -25.24 10.88
N ILE A 651 -18.59 -24.69 9.68
CA ILE A 651 -17.26 -24.46 9.07
C ILE A 651 -16.68 -23.11 9.47
N GLU A 652 -17.45 -22.03 9.36
CA GLU A 652 -16.92 -20.68 9.49
C GLU A 652 -16.95 -20.15 10.92
N CYS A 653 -17.85 -20.66 11.77
CA CYS A 653 -17.91 -20.25 13.17
C CYS A 653 -17.24 -21.29 14.07
N VAL A 654 -17.75 -22.52 14.12
CA VAL A 654 -17.31 -23.54 15.10
C VAL A 654 -15.84 -23.91 14.94
N LEU A 655 -15.41 -24.27 13.71
CA LEU A 655 -14.02 -24.65 13.45
C LEU A 655 -13.03 -23.49 13.53
N SER A 656 -13.51 -22.26 13.36
CA SER A 656 -12.69 -21.04 13.45
C SER A 656 -12.41 -20.58 14.88
N ASN A 657 -13.27 -20.97 15.83
CA ASN A 657 -13.21 -20.55 17.24
C ASN A 657 -12.57 -21.60 18.18
N ALA A 658 -11.86 -22.59 17.63
CA ALA A 658 -11.32 -23.74 18.36
C ALA A 658 -10.24 -23.42 19.43
N THR A 659 -9.80 -22.17 19.55
CA THR A 659 -8.73 -21.72 20.45
C THR A 659 -9.22 -20.94 21.68
N GLY A 660 -10.52 -20.97 22.00
CA GLY A 660 -11.07 -20.39 23.24
C GLY A 660 -11.83 -19.06 23.11
N ALA A 661 -12.07 -18.55 21.90
CA ALA A 661 -13.11 -17.55 21.67
C ALA A 661 -14.49 -18.24 21.65
N ASN A 662 -15.55 -17.50 21.96
CA ASN A 662 -16.83 -17.99 22.47
C ASN A 662 -17.66 -18.85 21.48
N VAL A 663 -17.21 -20.07 21.21
CA VAL A 663 -17.83 -21.02 20.26
C VAL A 663 -19.29 -21.35 20.59
N ASN A 664 -19.71 -21.18 21.85
CA ASN A 664 -21.12 -21.30 22.26
C ASN A 664 -22.05 -20.35 21.50
N ALA A 665 -21.54 -19.19 21.04
CA ALA A 665 -22.29 -18.19 20.31
C ALA A 665 -22.61 -18.61 18.86
N CYS A 666 -21.94 -19.64 18.33
CA CYS A 666 -22.06 -20.02 16.91
C CYS A 666 -23.47 -20.49 16.55
N GLY A 667 -24.05 -21.39 17.34
CA GLY A 667 -25.41 -21.87 17.13
C GLY A 667 -26.41 -20.72 17.15
N THR A 668 -26.25 -19.78 18.09
CA THR A 668 -27.14 -18.63 18.23
C THR A 668 -26.98 -17.59 17.12
N CYS A 669 -25.78 -17.40 16.59
CA CYS A 669 -25.54 -16.54 15.44
C CYS A 669 -26.09 -17.11 14.11
N SER A 670 -26.42 -18.41 14.07
CA SER A 670 -27.21 -19.03 12.99
C SER A 670 -28.71 -19.07 13.26
N ASP A 671 -29.22 -18.60 14.41
CA ASP A 671 -30.62 -18.78 14.78
C ASP A 671 -31.57 -18.21 13.71
N ALA A 672 -32.34 -19.10 13.08
CA ALA A 672 -33.20 -18.75 11.95
C ALA A 672 -34.26 -17.69 12.33
N SER A 673 -34.62 -17.59 13.61
CA SER A 673 -35.54 -16.56 14.10
C SER A 673 -34.94 -15.16 14.05
N LEU A 674 -33.61 -15.01 14.06
CA LEU A 674 -32.92 -13.71 14.10
C LEU A 674 -32.31 -13.32 12.76
N VAL A 675 -31.68 -14.27 12.08
CA VAL A 675 -30.98 -14.01 10.81
C VAL A 675 -31.75 -14.50 9.58
N GLY A 676 -32.83 -15.27 9.76
CA GLY A 676 -33.50 -15.96 8.65
C GLY A 676 -32.54 -16.88 7.90
N ASN A 677 -32.55 -16.81 6.57
CA ASN A 677 -31.56 -17.46 5.70
C ASN A 677 -30.50 -16.46 5.17
N ASN A 678 -30.31 -15.32 5.85
CA ASN A 678 -29.35 -14.31 5.42
C ASN A 678 -27.95 -14.63 5.96
N THR A 679 -27.09 -15.11 5.07
CA THR A 679 -25.72 -15.55 5.37
C THR A 679 -24.83 -14.41 5.83
N ASP A 680 -25.04 -13.18 5.35
CA ASP A 680 -24.22 -12.01 5.71
C ASP A 680 -24.54 -11.52 7.13
N LYS A 681 -25.81 -11.62 7.55
CA LYS A 681 -26.23 -11.35 8.94
C LYS A 681 -25.60 -12.35 9.91
N ALA A 682 -25.62 -13.65 9.56
CA ALA A 682 -24.97 -14.68 10.36
C ALA A 682 -23.46 -14.47 10.45
N ARG A 683 -22.80 -14.19 9.33
CA ARG A 683 -21.35 -13.95 9.27
C ARG A 683 -20.93 -12.69 10.02
N SER A 684 -21.76 -11.65 10.05
CA SER A 684 -21.55 -10.47 10.90
C SER A 684 -21.57 -10.84 12.39
N CYS A 685 -22.52 -11.69 12.80
CA CYS A 685 -22.60 -12.19 14.17
C CYS A 685 -21.40 -13.10 14.53
N TYR A 686 -20.99 -13.99 13.63
CA TYR A 686 -19.81 -14.84 13.82
C TYR A 686 -18.53 -14.03 13.97
N ASN A 687 -18.38 -12.95 13.19
CA ASN A 687 -17.22 -12.06 13.31
C ASN A 687 -17.22 -11.31 14.64
N CYS A 688 -18.39 -10.90 15.14
CA CYS A 688 -18.51 -10.27 16.46
C CYS A 688 -18.12 -11.24 17.59
N SER A 689 -18.58 -12.50 17.52
CA SER A 689 -18.36 -13.48 18.61
C SER A 689 -16.88 -13.85 18.84
N ARG A 690 -16.00 -13.53 17.87
CA ARG A 690 -14.55 -13.72 17.97
C ARG A 690 -13.86 -12.75 18.93
N PHE A 691 -14.47 -11.60 19.23
CA PHE A 691 -13.82 -10.50 19.94
C PHE A 691 -14.47 -10.16 21.29
N VAL A 692 -15.46 -10.94 21.74
CA VAL A 692 -16.22 -10.69 22.97
C VAL A 692 -16.00 -11.80 24.01
N SER A 693 -15.99 -11.42 25.28
CA SER A 693 -15.91 -12.36 26.41
C SER A 693 -17.25 -13.03 26.72
N GLY A 694 -18.38 -12.34 26.47
CA GLY A 694 -19.73 -12.85 26.70
C GLY A 694 -20.31 -13.60 25.48
N PRO A 695 -20.87 -14.82 25.63
CA PRO A 695 -21.38 -15.62 24.50
C PRO A 695 -22.55 -14.96 23.77
N TRP A 696 -23.31 -14.17 24.52
CA TRP A 696 -24.62 -13.69 24.10
C TRP A 696 -24.57 -12.23 23.65
N SER A 697 -23.45 -11.53 23.80
CA SER A 697 -23.38 -10.09 23.53
C SER A 697 -23.70 -9.72 22.08
N CYS A 698 -23.22 -10.54 21.13
CA CYS A 698 -23.46 -10.38 19.69
C CYS A 698 -24.84 -10.89 19.26
N HIS A 699 -25.36 -11.91 19.94
CA HIS A 699 -26.73 -12.39 19.77
C HIS A 699 -27.74 -11.34 20.24
N HIS A 700 -27.47 -10.71 21.38
CA HIS A 700 -28.32 -9.68 21.94
C HIS A 700 -28.41 -8.45 21.03
N CYS A 701 -27.33 -8.11 20.32
CA CYS A 701 -27.39 -7.12 19.23
C CYS A 701 -28.45 -7.48 18.19
N LEU A 702 -28.52 -8.75 17.74
CA LEU A 702 -29.52 -9.19 16.76
C LEU A 702 -30.95 -9.14 17.32
N GLU A 703 -31.14 -9.47 18.60
CA GLU A 703 -32.45 -9.37 19.26
C GLU A 703 -32.92 -7.92 19.35
N LEU A 704 -32.04 -7.03 19.83
CA LEU A 704 -32.36 -5.62 20.03
C LEU A 704 -32.66 -4.92 18.70
N THR A 705 -31.89 -5.16 17.66
CA THR A 705 -32.13 -4.55 16.33
C THR A 705 -33.35 -5.14 15.63
N LYS A 706 -33.66 -6.43 15.83
CA LYS A 706 -34.90 -7.04 15.34
C LYS A 706 -36.13 -6.40 15.99
N ALA A 707 -36.07 -6.10 17.29
CA ALA A 707 -37.15 -5.44 18.01
C ALA A 707 -37.45 -4.00 17.53
N LEU A 708 -36.54 -3.36 16.78
CA LEU A 708 -36.73 -2.02 16.19
C LEU A 708 -37.57 -2.01 14.91
N GLY A 709 -37.99 -3.17 14.39
CA GLY A 709 -38.69 -3.26 13.09
C GLY A 709 -37.83 -2.87 11.88
N ASN A 710 -36.59 -2.44 12.09
CA ASN A 710 -35.64 -2.04 11.07
C ASN A 710 -34.47 -3.02 11.00
N SER A 711 -34.68 -4.10 10.25
CA SER A 711 -33.68 -5.14 9.99
C SER A 711 -32.60 -4.73 8.97
N SER A 712 -32.31 -3.42 8.83
CA SER A 712 -31.23 -2.94 7.97
C SER A 712 -29.89 -3.51 8.42
N ASP A 713 -29.10 -4.01 7.48
CA ASP A 713 -27.80 -4.61 7.78
C ASP A 713 -26.83 -3.63 8.44
N ALA A 714 -27.07 -2.31 8.28
CA ALA A 714 -26.31 -1.25 8.94
C ALA A 714 -26.48 -1.25 10.47
N ALA A 715 -27.71 -1.36 10.98
CA ALA A 715 -27.97 -1.35 12.43
C ALA A 715 -27.32 -2.54 13.15
N ASN A 716 -27.39 -3.72 12.51
CA ASN A 716 -26.73 -4.94 12.98
C ASN A 716 -25.21 -4.77 13.03
N ARG A 717 -24.62 -4.26 11.93
CA ARG A 717 -23.19 -4.03 11.84
C ARG A 717 -22.69 -3.00 12.85
N ASP A 718 -23.43 -1.93 13.09
CA ASP A 718 -23.04 -0.87 14.02
C ASP A 718 -23.04 -1.39 15.47
N CYS A 719 -24.08 -2.12 15.89
CA CYS A 719 -24.12 -2.75 17.21
C CYS A 719 -22.98 -3.74 17.40
N MET A 720 -22.82 -4.67 16.45
CA MET A 720 -21.82 -5.72 16.51
C MET A 720 -20.40 -5.15 16.50
N THR A 721 -20.16 -4.10 15.72
CA THR A 721 -18.86 -3.39 15.70
C THR A 721 -18.59 -2.70 17.03
N CYS A 722 -19.59 -2.09 17.64
CA CYS A 722 -19.48 -1.46 18.95
C CYS A 722 -19.16 -2.50 20.03
N VAL A 723 -19.97 -3.56 20.12
CA VAL A 723 -19.83 -4.63 21.12
C VAL A 723 -18.49 -5.36 21.00
N ALA A 724 -17.97 -5.51 19.78
CA ALA A 724 -16.65 -6.11 19.55
C ALA A 724 -15.46 -5.20 19.92
N LYS A 725 -15.68 -3.90 20.17
CA LYS A 725 -14.60 -2.90 20.31
C LYS A 725 -14.67 -2.01 21.55
N ALA A 726 -15.79 -1.98 22.26
CA ALA A 726 -16.07 -1.03 23.33
C ALA A 726 -16.86 -1.66 24.49
N ASP A 727 -17.41 -0.82 25.38
CA ASP A 727 -18.25 -1.26 26.50
C ASP A 727 -19.55 -1.89 25.98
N THR A 728 -19.67 -3.22 26.17
CA THR A 728 -20.80 -4.03 25.70
C THR A 728 -22.13 -3.46 26.19
N TRP A 729 -22.22 -3.08 27.47
CA TRP A 729 -23.46 -2.55 28.05
C TRP A 729 -23.82 -1.17 27.52
N GLY A 730 -22.81 -0.31 27.28
CA GLY A 730 -23.01 0.97 26.61
C GLY A 730 -23.57 0.84 25.20
N CYS A 731 -23.06 -0.14 24.44
CA CYS A 731 -23.54 -0.40 23.09
C CYS A 731 -25.00 -0.87 23.09
N HIS A 732 -25.41 -1.73 24.02
CA HIS A 732 -26.81 -2.16 24.17
C HIS A 732 -27.72 -1.02 24.60
N ASN A 733 -27.30 -0.25 25.62
CA ASN A 733 -28.04 0.92 26.11
C ASN A 733 -28.33 1.94 24.99
N CYS A 734 -27.35 2.20 24.12
CA CYS A 734 -27.52 3.10 22.98
C CYS A 734 -28.64 2.68 22.02
N ILE A 735 -28.88 1.38 21.86
CA ILE A 735 -29.95 0.87 21.00
C ILE A 735 -31.30 1.00 21.72
N ASP A 736 -31.33 0.66 23.00
CA ASP A 736 -32.54 0.70 23.80
C ASP A 736 -33.09 2.11 23.99
N VAL A 737 -32.23 3.09 24.28
CA VAL A 737 -32.66 4.47 24.53
C VAL A 737 -33.06 5.23 23.26
N THR A 738 -32.59 4.78 22.09
CA THR A 738 -32.86 5.47 20.81
C THR A 738 -34.04 4.91 20.05
N LYS A 739 -34.54 3.72 20.44
CA LYS A 739 -35.61 3.01 19.72
C LYS A 739 -36.93 3.75 19.57
N GLN A 740 -37.24 4.66 20.49
CA GLN A 740 -38.51 5.39 20.52
C GLN A 740 -38.43 6.76 19.84
N LEU A 741 -37.28 7.14 19.30
CA LEU A 741 -37.04 8.47 18.74
C LEU A 741 -37.34 8.47 17.24
N SER A 742 -37.88 9.58 16.74
CA SER A 742 -38.24 9.70 15.32
C SER A 742 -37.03 9.59 14.37
N ASP A 743 -35.82 9.88 14.86
CA ASP A 743 -34.53 9.81 14.17
C ASP A 743 -33.63 8.65 14.69
N ALA A 744 -34.25 7.57 15.20
CA ALA A 744 -33.59 6.47 15.91
C ALA A 744 -32.28 5.93 15.29
N ASN A 745 -32.14 5.95 13.96
CA ASN A 745 -30.91 5.47 13.29
C ASN A 745 -29.71 6.40 13.51
N ASP A 746 -29.89 7.70 13.31
CA ASP A 746 -28.83 8.70 13.45
C ASP A 746 -28.48 8.90 14.93
N ALA A 747 -29.52 8.91 15.77
CA ALA A 747 -29.43 8.87 17.22
C ALA A 747 -28.56 7.71 17.74
N ARG A 748 -28.85 6.49 17.28
CA ARG A 748 -28.11 5.28 17.63
C ARG A 748 -26.68 5.36 17.15
N GLY A 749 -26.46 5.78 15.91
CA GLY A 749 -25.12 5.96 15.34
C GLY A 749 -24.27 6.91 16.18
N ALA A 750 -24.82 8.07 16.54
CA ALA A 750 -24.13 9.05 17.38
C ALA A 750 -23.81 8.51 18.79
N CYS A 751 -24.76 7.80 19.40
CA CYS A 751 -24.56 7.17 20.73
C CYS A 751 -23.49 6.08 20.68
N ILE A 752 -23.53 5.18 19.70
CA ILE A 752 -22.54 4.12 19.51
C ILE A 752 -21.15 4.70 19.29
N GLN A 753 -21.03 5.77 18.50
CA GLN A 753 -19.75 6.48 18.33
C GLN A 753 -19.26 7.12 19.63
N CYS A 754 -20.17 7.68 20.45
CA CYS A 754 -19.83 8.18 21.78
C CYS A 754 -19.23 7.07 22.66
N VAL A 755 -19.88 5.91 22.73
CA VAL A 755 -19.41 4.75 23.52
C VAL A 755 -18.05 4.25 23.01
N MET A 756 -17.88 4.10 21.69
CA MET A 756 -16.62 3.67 21.08
C MET A 756 -15.48 4.68 21.28
N SER A 757 -15.78 5.97 21.45
CA SER A 757 -14.76 6.99 21.68
C SER A 757 -14.16 6.96 23.09
N GLY A 758 -14.84 6.31 24.06
CA GLY A 758 -14.44 6.26 25.46
C GLY A 758 -14.40 7.61 26.20
N LYS A 759 -14.89 8.69 25.57
CA LYS A 759 -14.84 10.06 26.13
C LYS A 759 -15.90 10.33 27.20
N MET A 760 -16.97 9.53 27.21
CA MET A 760 -18.02 9.53 28.23
C MET A 760 -18.27 8.08 28.65
N ASN A 761 -18.80 7.86 29.85
CA ASN A 761 -19.24 6.53 30.25
C ASN A 761 -20.55 6.14 29.56
N SER A 762 -20.88 4.85 29.58
CA SER A 762 -22.03 4.27 28.88
C SER A 762 -23.38 4.87 29.28
N TRP A 763 -23.53 5.27 30.54
CA TRP A 763 -24.72 5.96 31.03
C TRP A 763 -24.84 7.38 30.47
N GLN A 764 -23.73 8.13 30.44
CA GLN A 764 -23.70 9.49 29.90
C GLN A 764 -23.95 9.54 28.39
N CYS A 765 -23.44 8.56 27.63
CA CYS A 765 -23.75 8.45 26.20
C CYS A 765 -25.24 8.15 25.99
N GLY A 766 -25.84 7.26 26.80
CA GLY A 766 -27.28 6.98 26.77
C GLY A 766 -28.14 8.20 27.14
N ASP A 767 -27.78 8.94 28.19
CA ASP A 767 -28.45 10.17 28.62
C ASP A 767 -28.47 11.22 27.50
N CYS A 768 -27.33 11.42 26.83
CA CYS A 768 -27.26 12.34 25.72
C CYS A 768 -28.09 11.84 24.55
N ALA A 769 -28.08 10.54 24.26
CA ALA A 769 -28.87 9.95 23.20
C ALA A 769 -30.38 10.01 23.43
N ALA A 770 -30.85 10.02 24.68
CA ALA A 770 -32.26 10.09 25.07
C ALA A 770 -32.90 11.48 24.87
N ARG A 771 -32.14 12.49 24.43
CA ARG A 771 -32.69 13.82 24.12
C ARG A 771 -33.62 13.72 22.91
N ALA A 772 -34.85 14.23 23.06
CA ALA A 772 -35.90 14.16 22.05
C ALA A 772 -35.59 14.99 20.80
N ASP A 773 -34.81 16.06 20.93
CA ASP A 773 -34.39 16.94 19.83
C ASP A 773 -32.95 16.61 19.34
N PRO A 774 -32.70 16.50 18.02
CA PRO A 774 -31.37 16.18 17.47
C PRO A 774 -30.29 17.22 17.80
N VAL A 775 -30.64 18.51 17.85
CA VAL A 775 -29.70 19.61 18.14
C VAL A 775 -29.28 19.55 19.61
N ASP A 776 -30.22 19.34 20.53
CA ASP A 776 -29.93 19.19 21.96
C ASP A 776 -29.08 17.95 22.25
N ARG A 777 -29.32 16.87 21.52
CA ARG A 777 -28.50 15.65 21.58
C ARG A 777 -27.06 15.91 21.16
N ALA A 778 -26.87 16.58 20.02
CA ALA A 778 -25.56 16.97 19.51
C ALA A 778 -24.84 17.92 20.48
N ASN A 779 -25.56 18.86 21.08
CA ASN A 779 -25.03 19.77 22.10
C ASN A 779 -24.67 19.05 23.40
N CYS A 780 -25.45 18.04 23.81
CA CYS A 780 -25.13 17.19 24.95
C CYS A 780 -23.82 16.41 24.72
N PHE A 781 -23.67 15.78 23.55
CA PHE A 781 -22.44 15.06 23.21
C PHE A 781 -21.21 15.99 23.13
N LYS A 782 -21.39 17.23 22.65
CA LYS A 782 -20.32 18.24 22.63
C LYS A 782 -19.95 18.74 24.03
N SER A 783 -20.94 19.07 24.87
CA SER A 783 -20.74 19.68 26.18
C SER A 783 -20.16 18.72 27.22
N ARG A 784 -20.55 17.44 27.18
CA ARG A 784 -20.02 16.40 28.08
C ARG A 784 -18.77 15.70 27.55
N GLY A 785 -18.39 15.93 26.29
CA GLY A 785 -17.25 15.30 25.61
C GLY A 785 -15.99 16.18 25.51
N GLY A 786 -16.07 17.44 25.97
CA GLY A 786 -14.95 18.36 26.06
C GLY A 786 -14.30 18.33 27.43
N ILE A 787 -12.96 18.15 27.44
CA ILE A 787 -11.95 18.54 28.44
C ILE A 787 -12.46 18.72 29.88
N ARG A 788 -11.88 17.96 30.84
CA ARG A 788 -11.94 18.27 32.28
C ARG A 788 -11.84 19.79 32.48
N ARG A 789 -12.96 20.46 32.76
CA ARG A 789 -12.93 21.85 33.21
C ARG A 789 -12.20 21.83 34.55
N THR A 790 -10.94 22.25 34.54
CA THR A 790 -10.24 22.66 35.76
C THR A 790 -11.07 23.75 36.45
N LEU A 791 -11.08 23.72 37.79
CA LEU A 791 -11.84 24.60 38.69
C LEU A 791 -11.58 26.12 38.54
N ALA A 792 -10.85 26.56 37.52
CA ALA A 792 -10.51 27.96 37.26
C ALA A 792 -11.63 28.76 36.56
N ASP A 793 -12.58 28.13 35.87
CA ASP A 793 -13.59 28.83 35.05
C ASP A 793 -14.94 29.10 35.75
N ARG A 794 -15.05 28.96 37.07
CA ARG A 794 -16.28 29.33 37.83
C ARG A 794 -16.31 30.80 38.31
N ARG A 795 -15.57 31.72 37.67
CA ARG A 795 -15.61 33.16 38.02
C ARG A 795 -16.13 34.09 36.92
N ILE A 796 -16.58 33.54 35.82
CA ILE A 796 -17.31 34.29 34.80
C ILE A 796 -18.67 33.60 34.74
N ASP A 797 -19.74 34.37 34.90
CA ASP A 797 -21.14 33.93 35.08
C ASP A 797 -21.61 33.81 36.54
N ASN A 798 -21.47 34.92 37.28
CA ASN A 798 -22.53 35.37 38.19
C ASN A 798 -23.14 36.65 37.60
N LYS A 799 -24.29 36.50 36.94
CA LYS A 799 -25.46 37.36 37.08
C LYS A 799 -26.66 36.47 37.31
#